data_AF-R8HBX1-F1
#
_entry.id   AF-R8HBX1-F1
#
_cell.length_a   1.000
_cell.length_b   1.000
_cell.length_c   1.000
_cell.angle_alpha   90.00
_cell.angle_beta   90.00
_cell.angle_gamma   90.00
#
_symmetry.space_group_name_H-M   'P 1'
#
loop_
_entity.id
_entity.type
_entity.pdbx_description
1 polymer ?
#
loop_
_entity_poly.entity_id
_entity_poly.type
_entity_poly.pdbx_seq_one_letter_code
_entity_poly.pdbx_strand_id
1 'polypeptide(L)'
;MQYSYIEYFDGWNKTFPSGNLVGFKKKNYIELDSMIIDNDKEAKYIKGRKALYQAKCPICQDILSFNKGSKIVNKNPYFFHLDKEHCFSFESLAHARTKKYLYELFNKAGYIVKEEKRHKDISRADVAVLQTVNGKEELKLAIEVQASNIRISNIARRTNIYFEENVPTAWVLILDSFFPPKDTEVNGEKVYTDSYSGTRISNFNPETNSYEYTYISPLKEEYFFVTGANNKAFNYLMDVYNVIVTVDHNGHVFLIRRTPESSKLRVDALLENRDHSTQDDIFLVNRIAESDIVPVLLETELLRATYRENDMKMNKHTQLNEEFKGQIHKSESHPISVVDAAIEFDKARQIEEALNSIELARKTREEIKTAYTNKLLEIEKQKAEERRRQEEILAEQMAKDYLSDLYNQYKKEFSMLVERLETEKVQFQLSSIGNWYSWLNYLKEERPKWYIIVTTLFKGFSTTFLRDKTDFEMYFNKEQNRYKNWIESRSLIEFVEELQQHYEQVTNDTTEKMFYKELLAKYGQKLDKVQIKEKIQREQEELRIRQEKIKKEEEERQRIQIQKEQLYRKKELLNKEYHEISDLSQEEVDVFRNKFWEEYICISKEERTAYERKYFPTFTAGLPQWFMSRKLDHEEKEIEAVNKLKRKNKEHKENVKNNEDGFIQLKLL
;
A
#
# COMPACT_ATOMS: atom_id res chain seq x y z
N MET A 1 46.38 25.04 -44.69
CA MET A 1 45.52 26.05 -44.04
C MET A 1 44.27 26.16 -44.87
N GLN A 2 43.10 26.22 -44.25
CA GLN A 2 41.85 26.30 -45.00
C GLN A 2 41.57 27.72 -45.50
N TYR A 3 41.84 28.73 -44.68
CA TYR A 3 41.51 30.12 -45.00
C TYR A 3 42.74 30.97 -45.36
N SER A 4 42.54 32.00 -46.18
CA SER A 4 43.50 33.07 -46.46
C SER A 4 42.78 34.40 -46.69
N TYR A 5 43.50 35.52 -46.65
CA TYR A 5 42.91 36.86 -46.76
C TYR A 5 43.59 37.68 -47.85
N ILE A 6 42.80 38.42 -48.62
CA ILE A 6 43.28 39.38 -49.60
C ILE A 6 42.82 40.77 -49.16
N GLU A 7 43.63 41.80 -49.40
CA GLU A 7 43.21 43.18 -49.18
C GLU A 7 42.01 43.53 -50.08
N TYR A 8 41.06 44.28 -49.54
CA TYR A 8 39.89 44.71 -50.30
C TYR A 8 40.27 45.48 -51.57
N PHE A 9 39.53 45.22 -52.66
CA PHE A 9 39.58 45.98 -53.89
C PHE A 9 38.20 46.05 -54.55
N ASP A 10 37.93 47.09 -55.33
CA ASP A 10 36.64 47.27 -55.99
C ASP A 10 36.41 46.19 -57.06
N GLY A 11 35.20 45.61 -57.07
CA GLY A 11 34.84 44.53 -57.99
C GLY A 11 35.38 43.15 -57.60
N TRP A 12 35.87 42.99 -56.36
CA TRP A 12 36.36 41.71 -55.86
C TRP A 12 35.37 40.57 -56.00
N ASN A 13 34.07 40.82 -55.80
CA ASN A 13 33.00 39.83 -55.89
C ASN A 13 32.85 39.22 -57.29
N LYS A 14 33.35 39.88 -58.34
CA LYS A 14 33.41 39.31 -59.70
C LYS A 14 34.65 38.43 -59.91
N THR A 15 35.73 38.70 -59.17
CA THR A 15 37.02 38.02 -59.29
C THR A 15 37.13 36.83 -58.35
N PHE A 16 36.59 36.98 -57.14
CA PHE A 16 36.49 35.98 -56.08
C PHE A 16 35.03 35.86 -55.63
N PRO A 17 34.13 35.32 -56.47
CA PRO A 17 32.73 35.09 -56.09
C PRO A 17 32.58 34.12 -54.91
N SER A 18 33.58 33.27 -54.63
CA SER A 18 33.62 32.42 -53.44
C SER A 18 34.08 33.14 -52.16
N GLY A 19 34.57 34.37 -52.28
CA GLY A 19 35.13 35.12 -51.15
C GLY A 19 34.06 35.75 -50.25
N ASN A 20 34.40 35.92 -48.98
CA ASN A 20 33.57 36.62 -48.00
C ASN A 20 34.22 37.94 -47.58
N LEU A 21 33.45 39.03 -47.50
CA LEU A 21 33.95 40.31 -46.99
C LEU A 21 34.03 40.26 -45.46
N VAL A 22 35.22 40.45 -44.91
CA VAL A 22 35.48 40.42 -43.46
C VAL A 22 36.17 41.71 -43.03
N GLY A 23 35.69 42.30 -41.94
CA GLY A 23 36.33 43.46 -41.29
C GLY A 23 37.41 43.00 -40.30
N PHE A 24 38.56 43.67 -40.29
CA PHE A 24 39.62 43.43 -39.30
C PHE A 24 40.52 44.66 -39.11
N LYS A 25 40.74 45.10 -37.86
CA LYS A 25 41.59 46.28 -37.51
C LYS A 25 41.24 47.55 -38.31
N LYS A 26 39.95 47.84 -38.45
CA LYS A 26 39.42 48.98 -39.24
C LYS A 26 39.75 48.91 -40.75
N LYS A 27 40.09 47.72 -41.27
CA LYS A 27 40.31 47.46 -42.70
C LYS A 27 39.40 46.33 -43.17
N ASN A 28 39.07 46.32 -44.45
CA ASN A 28 38.29 45.25 -45.06
C ASN A 28 39.21 44.28 -45.80
N TYR A 29 38.90 43.00 -45.68
CA TYR A 29 39.61 41.90 -46.34
C TYR A 29 38.59 40.99 -47.03
N ILE A 30 39.07 40.26 -48.02
CA ILE A 30 38.33 39.19 -48.70
C ILE A 30 38.88 37.88 -48.15
N GLU A 31 38.09 37.20 -47.33
CA GLU A 31 38.39 35.85 -46.85
C GLU A 31 38.13 34.84 -47.97
N LEU A 32 39.09 33.94 -48.18
CA LEU A 32 38.98 32.84 -49.13
C LEU A 32 39.05 31.50 -48.40
N ASP A 33 38.08 30.62 -48.66
CA ASP A 33 38.06 29.24 -48.18
C ASP A 33 38.60 28.29 -49.27
N SER A 34 39.70 27.58 -48.98
CA SER A 34 40.32 26.65 -49.93
C SER A 34 39.38 25.56 -50.42
N MET A 35 38.34 25.21 -49.65
CA MET A 35 37.39 24.16 -49.99
C MET A 35 36.29 24.63 -50.95
N ILE A 36 36.09 25.94 -51.10
CA ILE A 36 34.99 26.54 -51.88
C ILE A 36 35.50 27.15 -53.19
N ILE A 37 36.77 27.61 -53.22
CA ILE A 37 37.39 28.23 -54.39
C ILE A 37 37.25 27.38 -55.66
N ASP A 38 36.70 27.97 -56.72
CA ASP A 38 36.68 27.35 -58.05
C ASP A 38 38.10 27.31 -58.64
N ASN A 39 38.60 26.08 -58.79
CA ASN A 39 39.98 25.76 -59.18
C ASN A 39 40.41 26.32 -60.55
N ASP A 40 39.48 26.59 -61.46
CA ASP A 40 39.81 27.03 -62.82
C ASP A 40 39.60 28.55 -63.04
N LYS A 41 38.75 29.19 -62.23
CA LYS A 41 38.39 30.61 -62.39
C LYS A 41 39.08 31.51 -61.38
N GLU A 42 39.12 31.12 -60.11
CA GLU A 42 39.56 31.96 -59.00
C GLU A 42 41.01 31.66 -58.63
N ALA A 43 41.38 30.37 -58.59
CA ALA A 43 42.72 29.94 -58.15
C ALA A 43 43.86 30.52 -59.00
N LYS A 44 43.62 30.81 -60.29
CA LYS A 44 44.63 31.41 -61.18
C LYS A 44 45.11 32.79 -60.70
N TYR A 45 44.29 33.49 -59.94
CA TYR A 45 44.59 34.84 -59.44
C TYR A 45 45.43 34.85 -58.16
N ILE A 46 45.55 33.71 -57.46
CA ILE A 46 46.14 33.57 -56.10
C ILE A 46 47.23 32.49 -56.01
N LYS A 47 47.67 31.94 -57.14
CA LYS A 47 48.62 30.82 -57.18
C LYS A 47 50.08 31.30 -57.28
N GLY A 48 50.86 31.06 -56.23
CA GLY A 48 52.31 31.28 -56.19
C GLY A 48 52.73 32.73 -55.88
N ARG A 49 54.06 32.97 -55.80
CA ARG A 49 54.64 34.27 -55.38
C ARG A 49 54.30 35.45 -56.30
N LYS A 50 53.97 35.19 -57.56
CA LYS A 50 53.65 36.21 -58.59
C LYS A 50 52.15 36.32 -58.87
N ALA A 51 51.32 35.84 -57.96
CA ALA A 51 49.87 35.96 -58.07
C ALA A 51 49.44 37.43 -58.20
N LEU A 52 48.38 37.68 -58.99
CA LEU A 52 47.83 39.02 -59.18
C LEU A 52 47.30 39.60 -57.87
N TYR A 53 46.73 38.74 -57.03
CA TYR A 53 46.32 39.10 -55.68
C TYR A 53 47.05 38.21 -54.68
N GLN A 54 47.72 38.85 -53.73
CA GLN A 54 48.48 38.15 -52.70
C GLN A 54 47.52 37.67 -51.61
N ALA A 55 47.29 36.36 -51.56
CA ALA A 55 46.68 35.72 -50.39
C ALA A 55 47.66 35.80 -49.22
N LYS A 56 47.23 36.31 -48.06
CA LYS A 56 48.05 36.51 -46.87
C LYS A 56 47.62 35.58 -45.72
N CYS A 57 48.59 35.12 -44.92
CA CYS A 57 48.33 34.43 -43.64
C CYS A 57 47.71 35.46 -42.70
N PRO A 58 46.53 35.23 -42.10
CA PRO A 58 45.94 36.17 -41.14
C PRO A 58 46.79 36.33 -39.88
N ILE A 59 47.70 35.40 -39.61
CA ILE A 59 48.48 35.36 -38.38
C ILE A 59 49.84 36.03 -38.49
N CYS A 60 50.66 35.66 -39.47
CA CYS A 60 51.97 36.30 -39.71
C CYS A 60 51.93 37.40 -40.78
N GLN A 61 50.83 37.51 -41.55
CA GLN A 61 50.69 38.43 -42.68
C GLN A 61 51.57 38.11 -43.91
N ASP A 62 52.29 36.99 -43.91
CA ASP A 62 53.08 36.54 -45.06
C ASP A 62 52.23 36.02 -46.21
N ILE A 63 52.83 36.03 -47.40
CA ILE A 63 52.20 35.56 -48.63
C ILE A 63 52.05 34.03 -48.60
N LEU A 64 50.80 33.60 -48.76
CA LEU A 64 50.40 32.23 -48.97
C LEU A 64 50.32 31.90 -50.46
N SER A 65 50.55 30.64 -50.79
CA SER A 65 50.20 30.07 -52.07
C SER A 65 49.07 29.08 -51.91
N PHE A 66 48.20 29.03 -52.90
CA PHE A 66 47.12 28.05 -52.99
C PHE A 66 47.60 26.75 -53.66
N ASN A 67 47.33 25.62 -53.02
CA ASN A 67 47.44 24.29 -53.63
C ASN A 67 46.03 23.76 -53.87
N LYS A 68 45.72 23.43 -55.13
CA LYS A 68 44.41 22.91 -55.54
C LYS A 68 44.09 21.50 -55.04
N GLY A 69 45.04 20.85 -54.38
CA GLY A 69 44.90 19.44 -54.02
C GLY A 69 44.86 18.54 -55.26
N SER A 70 44.52 17.27 -55.07
CA SER A 70 44.32 16.34 -56.17
C SER A 70 43.41 15.21 -55.71
N LYS A 71 42.30 15.01 -56.42
CA LYS A 71 41.37 13.89 -56.19
C LYS A 71 42.03 12.52 -56.41
N ILE A 72 43.05 12.46 -57.28
CA ILE A 72 43.78 11.22 -57.59
C ILE A 72 44.61 10.74 -56.38
N VAL A 73 45.15 11.68 -55.61
CA VAL A 73 45.97 11.41 -54.42
C VAL A 73 45.21 11.68 -53.11
N ASN A 74 43.89 11.83 -53.21
CA ASN A 74 42.96 12.17 -52.12
C ASN A 74 43.45 13.35 -51.25
N LYS A 75 44.06 14.36 -51.88
CA LYS A 75 44.62 15.53 -51.22
C LYS A 75 43.67 16.70 -51.37
N ASN A 76 43.15 17.22 -50.26
CA ASN A 76 42.27 18.39 -50.26
C ASN A 76 43.01 19.65 -50.73
N PRO A 77 42.31 20.67 -51.27
CA PRO A 77 42.90 21.98 -51.50
C PRO A 77 43.29 22.66 -50.18
N TYR A 78 44.36 23.45 -50.19
CA TYR A 78 44.84 24.15 -49.01
C TYR A 78 45.76 25.31 -49.37
N PHE A 79 45.82 26.32 -48.51
CA PHE A 79 46.85 27.35 -48.53
C PHE A 79 48.10 26.92 -47.75
N PHE A 80 49.27 27.33 -48.22
CA PHE A 80 50.56 27.04 -47.62
C PHE A 80 51.56 28.21 -47.79
N HIS A 81 52.49 28.33 -46.85
CA HIS A 81 53.58 29.32 -46.90
C HIS A 81 54.61 28.96 -47.96
N LEU A 82 55.10 29.97 -48.68
CA LEU A 82 56.06 29.81 -49.77
C LEU A 82 57.50 29.65 -49.29
N ASP A 83 57.82 30.15 -48.09
CA ASP A 83 59.05 29.95 -47.32
C ASP A 83 58.57 29.67 -45.86
N LYS A 84 59.13 28.68 -45.16
CA LYS A 84 58.75 28.37 -43.75
C LYS A 84 59.97 28.65 -42.87
N GLU A 85 59.84 29.18 -41.67
CA GLU A 85 59.18 28.59 -40.49
C GLU A 85 58.36 29.65 -39.70
N HIS A 86 57.33 29.24 -38.97
CA HIS A 86 56.51 30.06 -38.03
C HIS A 86 55.21 30.76 -38.54
N CYS A 87 54.32 30.09 -39.28
CA CYS A 87 52.87 30.45 -39.27
C CYS A 87 51.98 29.22 -39.06
N PHE A 88 51.05 29.35 -38.11
CA PHE A 88 50.01 28.43 -37.67
C PHE A 88 49.18 27.87 -38.83
N SER A 89 48.83 26.58 -38.81
CA SER A 89 47.74 26.08 -39.65
C SER A 89 46.42 26.06 -38.88
N PHE A 90 45.36 26.56 -39.49
CA PHE A 90 44.12 26.86 -38.78
C PHE A 90 42.87 26.51 -39.60
N GLU A 91 41.81 26.20 -38.86
CA GLU A 91 40.46 25.91 -39.34
C GLU A 91 39.60 27.18 -39.40
N SER A 92 39.92 28.26 -38.70
CA SER A 92 39.25 29.56 -38.83
C SER A 92 40.14 30.69 -38.27
N LEU A 93 39.81 31.95 -38.53
CA LEU A 93 40.54 33.10 -37.98
C LEU A 93 40.50 33.16 -36.47
N ALA A 94 39.32 32.94 -35.89
CA ALA A 94 39.11 32.87 -34.45
C ALA A 94 39.95 31.77 -33.81
N HIS A 95 39.94 30.56 -34.40
CA HIS A 95 40.76 29.43 -33.95
C HIS A 95 42.25 29.76 -33.96
N ALA A 96 42.74 30.33 -35.07
CA ALA A 96 44.13 30.72 -35.24
C ALA A 96 44.57 31.77 -34.21
N ARG A 97 43.74 32.78 -33.98
CA ARG A 97 44.01 33.88 -33.04
C ARG A 97 44.06 33.38 -31.60
N THR A 98 43.15 32.51 -31.19
CA THR A 98 43.17 31.90 -29.86
C THR A 98 44.42 31.05 -29.65
N LYS A 99 44.83 30.22 -30.63
CA LYS A 99 46.09 29.47 -30.53
C LYS A 99 47.30 30.37 -30.33
N LYS A 100 47.41 31.42 -31.14
CA LYS A 100 48.50 32.40 -31.03
C LYS A 100 48.49 33.09 -29.67
N TYR A 101 47.32 33.49 -29.19
CA TYR A 101 47.18 34.14 -27.90
C TYR A 101 47.66 33.23 -26.76
N LEU A 102 47.20 31.98 -26.74
CA LEU A 102 47.65 30.98 -25.76
C LEU A 102 49.16 30.71 -25.89
N TYR A 103 49.68 30.60 -27.11
CA TYR A 103 51.11 30.44 -27.36
C TYR A 103 51.92 31.58 -26.72
N GLU A 104 51.53 32.83 -26.98
CA GLU A 104 52.18 34.01 -26.44
C GLU A 104 52.11 34.07 -24.91
N LEU A 105 50.95 33.71 -24.32
CA LEU A 105 50.77 33.69 -22.86
C LEU A 105 51.70 32.67 -22.19
N PHE A 106 51.73 31.43 -22.67
CA PHE A 106 52.59 30.40 -22.10
C PHE A 106 54.09 30.71 -22.31
N ASN A 107 54.46 31.27 -23.46
CA ASN A 107 55.83 31.70 -23.71
C ASN A 107 56.25 32.84 -22.77
N LYS A 108 55.36 33.82 -22.53
CA LYS A 108 55.59 34.89 -21.53
C LYS A 108 55.69 34.34 -20.10
N ALA A 109 54.97 33.27 -19.80
CA ALA A 109 55.06 32.57 -18.51
C ALA A 109 56.31 31.67 -18.38
N GLY A 110 57.21 31.67 -19.37
CA GLY A 110 58.50 30.96 -19.33
C GLY A 110 58.46 29.50 -19.79
N TYR A 111 57.35 29.05 -20.39
CA TYR A 111 57.25 27.70 -20.95
C TYR A 111 57.80 27.63 -22.37
N ILE A 112 58.33 26.47 -22.75
CA ILE A 112 58.66 26.18 -24.15
C ILE A 112 57.36 25.78 -24.83
N VAL A 113 56.90 26.57 -25.79
CA VAL A 113 55.65 26.29 -26.49
C VAL A 113 55.95 25.84 -27.91
N LYS A 114 55.36 24.72 -28.31
CA LYS A 114 55.41 24.24 -29.70
C LYS A 114 54.00 24.18 -30.25
N GLU A 115 53.82 24.75 -31.42
CA GLU A 115 52.61 24.56 -32.20
C GLU A 115 52.67 23.19 -32.84
N GLU A 116 51.54 22.48 -32.83
CA GLU A 116 51.34 21.40 -33.79
C GLU A 116 52.42 20.29 -33.74
N LYS A 117 53.02 20.06 -32.57
CA LYS A 117 53.99 18.98 -32.38
C LYS A 117 53.26 17.66 -32.59
N ARG A 118 53.56 16.97 -33.69
CA ARG A 118 53.09 15.59 -33.88
C ARG A 118 53.67 14.76 -32.74
N HIS A 119 52.80 14.21 -31.90
CA HIS A 119 53.22 13.23 -30.92
C HIS A 119 53.04 11.84 -31.53
N LYS A 120 54.17 11.15 -31.76
CA LYS A 120 54.26 9.76 -32.26
C LYS A 120 53.29 9.42 -33.42
N ASP A 121 53.12 10.34 -34.37
CA ASP A 121 52.26 10.18 -35.56
C ASP A 121 50.74 9.96 -35.32
N ILE A 122 50.21 10.16 -34.10
CA ILE A 122 48.81 9.80 -33.76
C ILE A 122 47.88 11.01 -33.52
N SER A 123 48.34 12.05 -32.83
CA SER A 123 47.55 13.27 -32.60
C SER A 123 48.42 14.52 -32.60
N ARG A 124 47.79 15.66 -32.90
CA ARG A 124 48.45 16.97 -33.01
C ARG A 124 47.72 17.96 -32.12
N ALA A 125 48.36 18.34 -31.03
CA ALA A 125 47.85 19.36 -30.12
C ALA A 125 47.83 20.71 -30.84
N ASP A 126 46.81 21.51 -30.57
CA ASP A 126 46.74 22.86 -31.11
C ASP A 126 47.83 23.75 -30.49
N VAL A 127 48.04 23.63 -29.17
CA VAL A 127 49.17 24.24 -28.45
C VAL A 127 49.78 23.19 -27.52
N ALA A 128 51.05 22.85 -27.72
CA ALA A 128 51.80 21.93 -26.87
C ALA A 128 52.71 22.74 -25.93
N VAL A 129 52.46 22.63 -24.63
CA VAL A 129 53.24 23.31 -23.58
C VAL A 129 54.26 22.34 -23.03
N LEU A 130 55.54 22.66 -23.17
CA LEU A 130 56.66 21.85 -22.71
C LEU A 130 57.37 22.51 -21.53
N GLN A 131 57.89 21.67 -20.65
CA GLN A 131 58.77 22.07 -19.57
C GLN A 131 60.10 21.31 -19.69
N THR A 132 61.18 21.92 -19.23
CA THR A 132 62.48 21.25 -19.19
C THR A 132 62.60 20.52 -17.85
N VAL A 133 62.64 19.19 -17.88
CA VAL A 133 62.87 18.34 -16.71
C VAL A 133 64.17 17.57 -16.95
N ASN A 134 65.13 17.69 -16.05
CA ASN A 134 66.44 17.02 -16.15
C ASN A 134 67.14 17.24 -17.51
N GLY A 135 67.04 18.45 -18.08
CA GLY A 135 67.63 18.82 -19.36
C GLY A 135 66.92 18.26 -20.60
N LYS A 136 65.76 17.59 -20.45
CA LYS A 136 64.93 17.11 -21.55
C LYS A 136 63.62 17.89 -21.60
N GLU A 137 63.16 18.20 -22.81
CA GLU A 137 61.83 18.77 -23.04
C GLU A 137 60.76 17.69 -22.88
N GLU A 138 59.89 17.84 -21.88
CA GLU A 138 58.75 16.97 -21.65
C GLU A 138 57.45 17.73 -21.89
N LEU A 139 56.46 17.08 -22.50
CA LEU A 139 55.15 17.66 -22.74
C LEU A 139 54.41 17.75 -21.40
N LYS A 140 54.09 18.98 -20.97
CA LYS A 140 53.41 19.25 -19.70
C LYS A 140 51.89 19.29 -19.85
N LEU A 141 51.42 19.91 -20.92
CA LEU A 141 50.00 20.13 -21.18
C LEU A 141 49.77 20.17 -22.69
N ALA A 142 48.74 19.42 -23.14
CA ALA A 142 48.20 19.57 -24.48
C ALA A 142 46.97 20.48 -24.40
N ILE A 143 46.88 21.50 -25.24
CA ILE A 143 45.70 22.37 -25.33
C ILE A 143 45.04 22.16 -26.69
N GLU A 144 43.73 21.91 -26.67
CA GLU A 144 42.87 21.77 -27.83
C GLU A 144 41.90 22.96 -27.87
N VAL A 145 41.93 23.73 -28.96
CA VAL A 145 41.04 24.88 -29.16
C VAL A 145 39.89 24.44 -30.05
N GLN A 146 38.66 24.67 -29.62
CA GLN A 146 37.49 24.21 -30.37
C GLN A 146 36.53 25.36 -30.68
N ALA A 147 36.35 25.62 -31.97
CA ALA A 147 35.46 26.68 -32.47
C ALA A 147 34.07 26.15 -32.87
N SER A 148 33.91 24.86 -33.13
CA SER A 148 32.64 24.29 -33.62
C SER A 148 32.26 23.03 -32.84
N ASN A 149 31.00 22.61 -32.93
CA ASN A 149 30.58 21.38 -32.27
C ASN A 149 31.33 20.16 -32.85
N ILE A 150 31.87 19.31 -31.97
CA ILE A 150 32.70 18.16 -32.33
C ILE A 150 32.08 16.88 -31.77
N ARG A 151 32.22 15.76 -32.49
CA ARG A 151 31.71 14.47 -32.00
C ARG A 151 32.38 14.06 -30.68
N ILE A 152 31.59 13.53 -29.75
CA ILE A 152 32.07 13.01 -28.45
C ILE A 152 33.22 12.02 -28.63
N SER A 153 33.11 11.12 -29.61
CA SER A 153 34.17 10.15 -29.92
C SER A 153 35.50 10.78 -30.30
N ASN A 154 35.49 11.95 -30.95
CA ASN A 154 36.71 12.69 -31.27
C ASN A 154 37.31 13.37 -30.03
N ILE A 155 36.47 13.97 -29.17
CA ILE A 155 36.92 14.53 -27.89
C ILE A 155 37.58 13.44 -27.04
N ALA A 156 36.91 12.29 -26.91
CA ALA A 156 37.39 11.17 -26.11
C ALA A 156 38.70 10.60 -26.68
N ARG A 157 38.77 10.39 -27.99
CA ARG A 157 39.98 9.93 -28.67
C ARG A 157 41.15 10.88 -28.43
N ARG A 158 40.99 12.19 -28.68
CA ARG A 158 42.06 13.18 -28.51
C ARG A 158 42.53 13.26 -27.06
N THR A 159 41.60 13.29 -26.10
CA THR A 159 41.91 13.32 -24.66
C THR A 159 42.67 12.05 -24.24
N ASN A 160 42.20 10.87 -24.67
CA ASN A 160 42.80 9.60 -24.23
C ASN A 160 44.20 9.35 -24.78
N ILE A 161 44.52 9.87 -25.97
CA ILE A 161 45.87 9.75 -26.55
C ILE A 161 46.91 10.44 -25.65
N TYR A 162 46.60 11.62 -25.12
CA TYR A 162 47.50 12.31 -24.19
C TYR A 162 47.46 11.68 -22.79
N PHE A 163 46.30 11.18 -22.35
CA PHE A 163 46.16 10.46 -21.09
C PHE A 163 47.09 9.23 -21.02
N GLU A 164 47.18 8.45 -22.10
CA GLU A 164 48.08 7.29 -22.21
C GLU A 164 49.57 7.65 -22.03
N GLU A 165 49.91 8.93 -22.17
CA GLU A 165 51.25 9.49 -22.00
C GLU A 165 51.42 10.28 -20.71
N ASN A 166 50.44 10.21 -19.79
CA ASN A 166 50.38 11.01 -18.56
C ASN A 166 50.40 12.53 -18.82
N VAL A 167 49.81 12.99 -19.93
CA VAL A 167 49.71 14.40 -20.28
C VAL A 167 48.25 14.87 -20.17
N PRO A 168 47.93 15.85 -19.31
CA PRO A 168 46.61 16.46 -19.26
C PRO A 168 46.25 17.17 -20.58
N THR A 169 44.96 17.19 -20.90
CA THR A 169 44.43 17.88 -22.09
C THR A 169 43.49 18.99 -21.66
N ALA A 170 43.85 20.26 -21.90
CA ALA A 170 42.95 21.39 -21.66
C ALA A 170 42.14 21.70 -22.93
N TRP A 171 40.81 21.80 -22.78
CA TRP A 171 39.92 22.25 -23.85
C TRP A 171 39.58 23.73 -23.68
N VAL A 172 39.76 24.51 -24.75
CA VAL A 172 39.39 25.93 -24.80
C VAL A 172 38.34 26.16 -25.87
N LEU A 173 37.15 26.61 -25.48
CA LEU A 173 36.03 26.81 -26.42
C LEU A 173 35.91 28.26 -26.87
N ILE A 174 35.64 28.48 -28.17
CA ILE A 174 35.32 29.81 -28.70
C ILE A 174 33.80 30.00 -28.68
N LEU A 175 33.26 30.72 -27.69
CA LEU A 175 31.83 30.74 -27.37
C LEU A 175 30.94 31.08 -28.56
N ASP A 176 31.16 32.20 -29.24
CA ASP A 176 30.24 32.63 -30.30
C ASP A 176 30.36 31.78 -31.58
N SER A 177 31.46 31.06 -31.78
CA SER A 177 31.56 30.09 -32.87
C SER A 177 30.95 28.73 -32.47
N PHE A 178 31.14 28.33 -31.21
CA PHE A 178 30.72 27.04 -30.68
C PHE A 178 29.21 27.02 -30.42
N PHE A 179 28.65 28.17 -30.06
CA PHE A 179 27.23 28.46 -29.91
C PHE A 179 26.86 29.59 -30.89
N PRO A 180 26.80 29.32 -32.21
CA PRO A 180 26.49 30.35 -33.19
C PRO A 180 25.07 30.89 -32.94
N PRO A 181 24.83 32.21 -33.12
CA PRO A 181 23.50 32.79 -32.96
C PRO A 181 22.49 32.10 -33.88
N LYS A 182 21.23 32.05 -33.43
CA LYS A 182 20.14 31.47 -34.21
C LYS A 182 19.42 32.54 -35.01
N ASP A 183 19.30 32.28 -36.30
CA ASP A 183 18.48 33.06 -37.21
C ASP A 183 17.03 32.56 -37.11
N THR A 184 16.14 33.41 -36.63
CA THR A 184 14.69 33.14 -36.61
C THR A 184 13.97 34.21 -37.41
N GLU A 185 13.15 33.80 -38.37
CA GLU A 185 12.33 34.74 -39.13
C GLU A 185 11.01 34.99 -38.39
N VAL A 186 10.77 36.23 -37.99
CA VAL A 186 9.52 36.66 -37.35
C VAL A 186 8.93 37.76 -38.22
N ASN A 187 7.73 37.55 -38.77
CA ASN A 187 7.03 38.50 -39.65
C ASN A 187 7.83 38.95 -40.89
N GLY A 188 8.69 38.07 -41.45
CA GLY A 188 9.53 38.40 -42.60
C GLY A 188 10.84 39.13 -42.25
N GLU A 189 11.07 39.44 -40.97
CA GLU A 189 12.31 39.99 -40.46
C GLU A 189 13.16 38.89 -39.82
N LYS A 190 14.45 38.82 -40.18
CA LYS A 190 15.40 37.93 -39.52
C LYS A 190 15.79 38.52 -38.16
N VAL A 191 15.34 37.86 -37.10
CA VAL A 191 15.73 38.12 -35.72
C VAL A 191 16.85 37.16 -35.33
N TYR A 192 17.99 37.72 -34.95
CA TYR A 192 19.13 36.98 -34.40
C TYR A 192 18.95 36.83 -32.89
N THR A 193 18.98 35.60 -32.40
CA THR A 193 18.96 35.31 -30.96
C THR A 193 20.28 34.69 -30.53
N ASP A 194 20.86 35.21 -29.45
CA ASP A 194 22.09 34.66 -28.89
C ASP A 194 21.83 33.22 -28.39
N SER A 195 22.76 32.32 -28.72
CA SER A 195 22.71 30.90 -28.35
C SER A 195 23.27 30.61 -26.95
N TYR A 196 23.70 31.66 -26.25
CA TYR A 196 24.11 31.59 -24.85
C TYR A 196 23.93 32.95 -24.15
N SER A 197 23.88 32.95 -22.82
CA SER A 197 23.82 34.17 -22.00
C SER A 197 24.63 34.03 -20.72
N GLY A 198 24.78 35.13 -19.99
CA GLY A 198 25.54 35.18 -18.73
C GLY A 198 26.93 35.79 -18.84
N THR A 199 27.47 36.02 -20.03
CA THR A 199 28.75 36.74 -20.22
C THR A 199 28.58 38.26 -20.27
N ARG A 200 27.37 38.74 -20.58
CA ARG A 200 27.00 40.15 -20.71
C ARG A 200 25.69 40.43 -19.98
N ILE A 201 25.59 41.64 -19.44
CA ILE A 201 24.39 42.22 -18.82
C ILE A 201 23.82 43.23 -19.81
N SER A 202 22.53 43.09 -20.12
CA SER A 202 21.79 44.05 -20.94
C SER A 202 21.19 45.14 -20.06
N ASN A 203 21.50 46.39 -20.38
CA ASN A 203 20.90 47.56 -19.76
C ASN A 203 20.11 48.30 -20.84
N PHE A 204 18.82 48.52 -20.60
CA PHE A 204 18.02 49.34 -21.50
C PHE A 204 18.37 50.81 -21.30
N ASN A 205 18.90 51.46 -22.34
CA ASN A 205 19.14 52.89 -22.34
C ASN A 205 17.90 53.61 -22.89
N PRO A 206 17.12 54.32 -22.04
CA PRO A 206 15.91 55.00 -22.47
C PRO A 206 16.18 56.21 -23.38
N GLU A 207 17.40 56.76 -23.38
CA GLU A 207 17.77 57.91 -24.22
C GLU A 207 18.02 57.50 -25.67
N THR A 208 18.68 56.36 -25.88
CA THR A 208 18.94 55.79 -27.21
C THR A 208 17.85 54.81 -27.68
N ASN A 209 16.89 54.50 -26.80
CA ASN A 209 15.85 53.49 -27.00
C ASN A 209 16.43 52.14 -27.48
N SER A 210 17.58 51.76 -26.90
CA SER A 210 18.33 50.57 -27.29
C SER A 210 18.89 49.83 -26.07
N TYR A 211 19.15 48.54 -26.23
CA TYR A 211 19.87 47.76 -25.22
C TYR A 211 21.36 47.96 -25.40
N GLU A 212 22.03 48.40 -24.34
CA GLU A 212 23.48 48.42 -24.22
C GLU A 212 23.95 47.18 -23.48
N TYR A 213 24.94 46.49 -24.03
CA TYR A 213 25.50 45.28 -23.44
C TYR A 213 26.82 45.59 -22.79
N THR A 214 26.93 45.28 -21.50
CA THR A 214 28.17 45.40 -20.74
C THR A 214 28.62 44.03 -20.29
N TYR A 215 29.92 43.78 -20.27
CA TYR A 215 30.43 42.51 -19.74
C TYR A 215 30.17 42.39 -18.25
N ILE A 216 29.97 41.15 -17.79
CA ILE A 216 29.91 40.88 -16.35
C ILE A 216 31.16 41.42 -15.65
N SER A 217 30.99 41.83 -14.39
CA SER A 217 32.11 42.30 -13.58
C SER A 217 33.14 41.19 -13.40
N PRO A 218 34.46 41.45 -13.55
CA PRO A 218 35.51 40.48 -13.23
C PRO A 218 35.46 39.95 -11.80
N LEU A 219 34.83 40.70 -10.88
CA LEU A 219 34.70 40.37 -9.45
C LEU A 219 33.40 39.60 -9.12
N LYS A 220 32.65 39.13 -10.12
CA LYS A 220 31.39 38.42 -9.94
C LYS A 220 31.31 37.15 -10.78
N GLU A 221 30.49 36.21 -10.31
CA GLU A 221 30.00 35.09 -11.10
C GLU A 221 28.55 35.36 -11.47
N GLU A 222 28.15 34.94 -12.66
CA GLU A 222 26.77 35.01 -13.14
C GLU A 222 26.31 33.63 -13.61
N TYR A 223 25.00 33.41 -13.66
CA TYR A 223 24.46 32.19 -14.25
C TYR A 223 24.71 32.16 -15.76
N PHE A 224 25.22 31.02 -16.23
CA PHE A 224 25.46 30.77 -17.64
C PHE A 224 24.40 29.85 -18.20
N PHE A 225 23.74 30.28 -19.27
CA PHE A 225 22.71 29.50 -19.94
C PHE A 225 23.09 29.30 -21.40
N VAL A 226 22.87 28.08 -21.89
CA VAL A 226 22.97 27.76 -23.32
C VAL A 226 21.54 27.62 -23.87
N THR A 227 21.18 28.47 -24.83
CA THR A 227 19.83 28.49 -25.43
C THR A 227 19.83 27.65 -26.72
N GLY A 228 18.95 26.65 -26.80
CA GLY A 228 18.78 25.85 -28.01
C GLY A 228 18.86 24.33 -27.82
N ALA A 229 19.18 23.60 -28.90
CA ALA A 229 19.24 22.14 -28.85
C ALA A 229 20.43 21.69 -27.98
N ASN A 230 20.23 20.61 -27.20
CA ASN A 230 21.24 20.06 -26.29
C ASN A 230 22.62 19.93 -26.97
N ASN A 231 23.60 20.73 -26.51
CA ASN A 231 24.96 20.67 -27.02
C ASN A 231 25.73 19.51 -26.36
N LYS A 232 25.57 18.32 -26.95
CA LYS A 232 26.18 17.08 -26.47
C LYS A 232 27.70 17.18 -26.24
N ALA A 233 28.42 17.96 -27.05
CA ALA A 233 29.87 18.11 -26.90
C ALA A 233 30.25 18.98 -25.70
N PHE A 234 29.59 20.12 -25.52
CA PHE A 234 29.77 20.97 -24.33
C PHE A 234 29.47 20.18 -23.05
N ASN A 235 28.34 19.50 -23.03
CA ASN A 235 27.91 18.74 -21.86
C ASN A 235 28.85 17.57 -21.56
N TYR A 236 29.34 16.88 -22.59
CA TYR A 236 30.37 15.86 -22.41
C TYR A 236 31.68 16.42 -21.85
N LEU A 237 32.13 17.59 -22.35
CA LEU A 237 33.31 18.25 -21.80
C LEU A 237 33.11 18.67 -20.35
N MET A 238 31.94 19.21 -20.00
CA MET A 238 31.59 19.54 -18.62
C MET A 238 31.49 18.31 -17.73
N ASP A 239 31.04 17.17 -18.25
CA ASP A 239 30.99 15.89 -17.51
C ASP A 239 32.39 15.32 -17.24
N VAL A 240 33.34 15.53 -18.15
CA VAL A 240 34.71 15.05 -17.99
C VAL A 240 35.52 16.00 -17.10
N TYR A 241 35.48 17.31 -17.36
CA TYR A 241 36.39 18.29 -16.78
C TYR A 241 35.80 19.10 -15.62
N ASN A 242 34.47 19.11 -15.47
CA ASN A 242 33.70 19.89 -14.48
C ASN A 242 33.78 21.42 -14.60
N VAL A 243 34.87 21.90 -15.20
CA VAL A 243 35.17 23.29 -15.48
C VAL A 243 35.76 23.40 -16.89
N ILE A 244 35.46 24.48 -17.60
CA ILE A 244 36.01 24.72 -18.93
C ILE A 244 36.38 26.18 -19.10
N VAL A 245 37.50 26.43 -19.79
CA VAL A 245 37.93 27.77 -20.16
C VAL A 245 37.38 28.10 -21.52
N THR A 246 36.85 29.30 -21.68
CA THR A 246 36.24 29.74 -22.94
C THR A 246 36.69 31.15 -23.30
N VAL A 247 36.55 31.51 -24.58
CA VAL A 247 36.88 32.82 -25.12
C VAL A 247 35.76 33.29 -26.04
N ASP A 248 35.42 34.57 -26.00
CA ASP A 248 34.47 35.18 -26.96
C ASP A 248 35.19 35.95 -28.07
N HIS A 249 34.47 36.41 -29.10
CA HIS A 249 35.07 37.15 -30.21
C HIS A 249 35.61 38.54 -29.83
N ASN A 250 35.21 39.07 -28.68
CA ASN A 250 35.79 40.29 -28.13
C ASN A 250 37.06 40.02 -27.29
N GLY A 251 37.52 38.76 -27.26
CA GLY A 251 38.76 38.34 -26.63
C GLY A 251 38.68 38.11 -25.14
N HIS A 252 37.49 38.26 -24.53
CA HIS A 252 37.32 38.02 -23.10
C HIS A 252 37.37 36.52 -22.81
N VAL A 253 38.12 36.17 -21.77
CA VAL A 253 38.29 34.78 -21.32
C VAL A 253 37.44 34.53 -20.09
N PHE A 254 36.74 33.41 -20.09
CA PHE A 254 35.82 33.02 -19.02
C PHE A 254 36.13 31.63 -18.50
N LEU A 255 35.82 31.40 -17.23
CA LEU A 255 35.72 30.08 -16.64
C LEU A 255 34.23 29.75 -16.53
N ILE A 256 33.82 28.61 -17.08
CA ILE A 256 32.47 28.06 -16.90
C ILE A 256 32.57 26.83 -16.02
N ARG A 257 31.72 26.74 -15.00
CA ARG A 257 31.69 25.63 -14.03
C ARG A 257 30.26 25.26 -13.66
N ARG A 258 30.03 24.02 -13.24
CA ARG A 258 28.74 23.59 -12.69
C ARG A 258 28.53 24.19 -11.29
N THR A 259 27.28 24.44 -10.90
CA THR A 259 26.98 24.73 -9.50
C THR A 259 27.18 23.49 -8.62
N PRO A 260 27.41 23.65 -7.31
CA PRO A 260 27.47 22.52 -6.38
C PRO A 260 26.21 21.65 -6.41
N GLU A 261 25.03 22.26 -6.56
CA GLU A 261 23.74 21.58 -6.60
C GLU A 261 23.60 20.71 -7.87
N SER A 262 23.91 21.28 -9.04
CA SER A 262 23.90 20.55 -10.31
C SER A 262 24.90 19.40 -10.30
N SER A 263 26.09 19.65 -9.73
CA SER A 263 27.13 18.63 -9.56
C SER A 263 26.65 17.46 -8.71
N LYS A 264 26.00 17.73 -7.58
CA LYS A 264 25.43 16.70 -6.70
C LYS A 264 24.34 15.89 -7.40
N LEU A 265 23.37 16.57 -8.04
CA LEU A 265 22.29 15.91 -8.78
C LEU A 265 22.83 14.96 -9.86
N ARG A 266 23.87 15.39 -10.57
CA ARG A 266 24.52 14.59 -11.61
C ARG A 266 25.21 13.35 -11.05
N VAL A 267 25.93 13.50 -9.93
CA VAL A 267 26.58 12.39 -9.21
C VAL A 267 25.56 11.38 -8.73
N ASP A 268 24.45 11.85 -8.14
CA ASP A 268 23.35 10.99 -7.70
C ASP A 268 22.77 10.20 -8.88
N ALA A 269 22.47 10.86 -10.00
CA ALA A 269 21.97 10.21 -11.20
C ALA A 269 22.97 9.19 -11.78
N LEU A 270 24.28 9.52 -11.80
CA LEU A 270 25.32 8.62 -12.30
C LEU A 270 25.41 7.33 -11.47
N LEU A 271 25.45 7.46 -10.14
CA LEU A 271 25.61 6.31 -9.23
C LEU A 271 24.33 5.47 -9.12
N GLU A 272 23.17 6.07 -9.34
CA GLU A 272 21.87 5.38 -9.40
C GLU A 272 21.54 4.85 -10.81
N ASN A 273 22.45 5.04 -11.78
CA ASN A 273 22.25 4.68 -13.19
C ASN A 273 20.95 5.24 -13.79
N ARG A 274 20.61 6.48 -13.41
CA ARG A 274 19.50 7.27 -13.96
C ARG A 274 19.99 8.17 -15.09
N ASP A 275 19.11 8.44 -16.03
CA ASP A 275 19.35 9.48 -17.04
C ASP A 275 19.36 10.86 -16.38
N HIS A 276 20.26 11.73 -16.86
CA HIS A 276 20.40 13.12 -16.40
C HIS A 276 20.35 14.04 -17.62
N SER A 277 19.45 15.03 -17.60
CA SER A 277 19.36 15.99 -18.69
C SER A 277 20.29 17.17 -18.43
N THR A 278 20.86 17.68 -19.51
CA THR A 278 21.71 18.86 -19.47
C THR A 278 20.90 20.14 -19.30
N GLN A 279 19.57 20.05 -19.38
CA GLN A 279 18.64 21.12 -19.00
C GLN A 279 18.48 21.23 -17.48
N ASP A 280 18.83 20.17 -16.74
CA ASP A 280 18.82 20.14 -15.28
C ASP A 280 20.10 20.79 -14.69
N ASP A 281 21.03 21.15 -15.58
CA ASP A 281 22.32 21.72 -15.21
C ASP A 281 22.26 23.23 -15.12
N ILE A 282 22.79 23.73 -14.02
CA ILE A 282 23.01 25.16 -13.80
C ILE A 282 24.51 25.39 -13.84
N PHE A 283 24.92 26.30 -14.72
CA PHE A 283 26.30 26.70 -14.87
C PHE A 283 26.51 28.10 -14.32
N LEU A 284 27.73 28.35 -13.85
CA LEU A 284 28.23 29.67 -13.48
C LEU A 284 29.33 30.05 -14.44
N VAL A 285 29.43 31.34 -14.73
CA VAL A 285 30.48 31.93 -15.54
C VAL A 285 31.10 33.11 -14.83
N ASN A 286 32.43 33.20 -14.89
CA ASN A 286 33.18 34.37 -14.42
C ASN A 286 34.29 34.71 -15.41
N ARG A 287 34.68 35.99 -15.44
CA ARG A 287 35.82 36.43 -16.26
C ARG A 287 37.13 36.08 -15.58
N ILE A 288 38.12 35.70 -16.38
CA ILE A 288 39.48 35.40 -15.94
C ILE A 288 40.38 36.59 -16.28
N ALA A 289 41.20 37.04 -15.32
CA ALA A 289 42.26 38.02 -15.60
C ALA A 289 43.37 37.40 -16.47
N GLU A 290 44.04 38.19 -17.31
CA GLU A 290 45.06 37.66 -18.24
C GLU A 290 46.19 36.93 -17.49
N SER A 291 46.57 37.42 -16.31
CA SER A 291 47.57 36.81 -15.43
C SER A 291 47.21 35.39 -14.97
N ASP A 292 45.92 35.10 -14.88
CA ASP A 292 45.40 33.88 -14.26
C ASP A 292 45.08 32.79 -15.28
N ILE A 293 45.03 33.12 -16.58
CA ILE A 293 44.72 32.16 -17.66
C ILE A 293 45.70 30.99 -17.67
N VAL A 294 47.00 31.26 -17.63
CA VAL A 294 48.04 30.22 -17.65
C VAL A 294 47.97 29.34 -16.39
N PRO A 295 47.95 29.90 -15.17
CA PRO A 295 47.71 29.13 -13.96
C PRO A 295 46.45 28.24 -14.01
N VAL A 296 45.31 28.77 -14.44
CA VAL A 296 44.04 28.00 -14.53
C VAL A 296 44.17 26.82 -15.48
N LEU A 297 44.78 27.01 -16.65
CA LEU A 297 44.99 25.93 -17.63
C LEU A 297 46.02 24.89 -17.16
N LEU A 298 47.03 25.28 -16.38
CA LEU A 298 48.00 24.35 -15.80
C LEU A 298 47.39 23.45 -14.71
N GLU A 299 46.27 23.86 -14.12
CA GLU A 299 45.51 23.08 -13.14
C GLU A 299 44.59 22.03 -13.79
N THR A 300 44.62 21.86 -15.11
CA THR A 300 43.85 20.81 -15.78
C THR A 300 44.28 19.41 -15.27
N GLU A 301 43.31 18.64 -14.78
CA GLU A 301 43.56 17.30 -14.25
C GLU A 301 43.89 16.31 -15.38
N LEU A 302 44.71 15.29 -15.05
CA LEU A 302 44.95 14.15 -15.92
C LEU A 302 43.71 13.24 -15.90
N LEU A 303 42.87 13.35 -16.93
CA LEU A 303 41.58 12.67 -17.00
C LEU A 303 41.49 11.72 -18.19
N ARG A 304 40.87 10.56 -17.97
CA ARG A 304 40.50 9.62 -19.04
C ARG A 304 39.05 9.87 -19.45
N ALA A 305 38.83 10.11 -20.72
CA ALA A 305 37.51 10.39 -21.28
C ALA A 305 36.82 9.07 -21.71
N THR A 306 35.76 8.68 -21.00
CA THR A 306 34.99 7.45 -21.28
C THR A 306 33.85 7.71 -22.27
N TYR A 307 33.68 6.85 -23.28
CA TYR A 307 32.56 6.91 -24.23
C TYR A 307 31.92 5.53 -24.44
N ARG A 308 30.62 5.46 -24.77
CA ARG A 308 29.91 4.18 -25.04
C ARG A 308 30.20 3.70 -26.47
N GLU A 309 30.50 2.42 -26.65
CA GLU A 309 30.77 1.80 -27.97
C GLU A 309 29.61 1.94 -28.97
N ASN A 310 28.36 2.13 -28.52
CA ASN A 310 27.22 2.34 -29.42
C ASN A 310 27.32 3.62 -30.27
N ASP A 311 28.16 4.59 -29.86
CA ASP A 311 28.49 5.77 -30.67
C ASP A 311 29.47 5.42 -31.82
N MET A 312 29.98 4.18 -31.88
CA MET A 312 30.83 3.64 -32.96
C MET A 312 30.05 2.86 -34.03
N LYS A 313 28.70 2.85 -34.06
CA LYS A 313 27.98 2.18 -35.17
C LYS A 313 28.27 2.89 -36.50
N MET A 314 29.36 2.45 -37.13
CA MET A 314 29.69 2.72 -38.51
C MET A 314 28.55 2.16 -39.36
N ASN A 315 27.91 3.00 -40.16
CA ASN A 315 27.30 2.49 -41.39
C ASN A 315 28.44 1.81 -42.16
N LYS A 316 28.29 0.51 -42.45
CA LYS A 316 29.28 -0.39 -43.07
C LYS A 316 29.76 0.00 -44.48
N HIS A 317 29.59 1.26 -44.91
CA HIS A 317 30.05 1.78 -46.19
C HIS A 317 31.22 2.77 -46.13
N THR A 318 31.88 2.96 -44.98
CA THR A 318 33.04 3.85 -44.91
C THR A 318 34.29 3.07 -44.49
N GLN A 319 34.88 2.37 -45.46
CA GLN A 319 36.25 1.89 -45.35
C GLN A 319 37.20 3.09 -45.15
N LEU A 320 38.07 2.98 -44.14
CA LEU A 320 39.44 3.53 -44.07
C LEU A 320 39.77 4.65 -45.07
N ASN A 321 39.66 5.91 -44.61
CA ASN A 321 40.42 7.11 -44.98
C ASN A 321 39.53 8.36 -44.90
N GLU A 322 39.26 8.85 -43.70
CA GLU A 322 38.65 10.17 -43.53
C GLU A 322 39.36 10.91 -42.38
N GLU A 323 40.50 11.53 -42.70
CA GLU A 323 40.82 12.83 -42.13
C GLU A 323 39.60 13.73 -42.35
N PHE A 324 39.01 14.20 -41.24
CA PHE A 324 38.09 15.33 -41.15
C PHE A 324 37.28 15.66 -42.42
N LYS A 325 36.13 14.99 -42.61
CA LYS A 325 35.04 15.55 -43.42
C LYS A 325 34.35 16.64 -42.61
N GLY A 326 34.84 17.87 -42.71
CA GLY A 326 34.05 19.05 -42.34
C GLY A 326 32.77 19.04 -43.17
N GLN A 327 31.60 19.04 -42.52
CA GLN A 327 30.35 19.27 -43.21
C GLN A 327 30.34 20.71 -43.72
N ILE A 328 30.31 20.85 -45.04
CA ILE A 328 30.16 22.12 -45.75
C ILE A 328 28.73 22.61 -45.47
N HIS A 329 28.59 23.63 -44.61
CA HIS A 329 27.41 24.47 -44.65
C HIS A 329 27.58 25.43 -45.84
N LYS A 330 26.80 25.20 -46.90
CA LYS A 330 26.60 26.19 -47.96
C LYS A 330 25.79 27.35 -47.35
N SER A 331 26.45 28.47 -47.10
CA SER A 331 25.77 29.74 -46.88
C SER A 331 25.35 30.29 -48.24
N GLU A 332 24.05 30.31 -48.52
CA GLU A 332 23.50 31.11 -49.61
C GLU A 332 23.56 32.60 -49.25
N SER A 333 23.85 33.40 -50.25
CA SER A 333 24.40 34.75 -50.16
C SER A 333 23.36 35.87 -50.15
N HIS A 334 23.68 36.95 -49.41
CA HIS A 334 23.37 38.40 -49.59
C HIS A 334 22.62 39.06 -48.40
N PRO A 335 22.81 40.38 -48.13
CA PRO A 335 24.01 41.22 -48.19
C PRO A 335 24.38 41.82 -46.79
N ILE A 336 25.69 41.92 -46.53
CA ILE A 336 26.39 42.83 -45.58
C ILE A 336 25.69 43.11 -44.24
N SER A 337 25.82 42.17 -43.29
CA SER A 337 26.27 42.54 -41.95
C SER A 337 27.68 41.95 -41.79
N VAL A 338 28.62 42.76 -41.34
CA VAL A 338 30.01 42.34 -41.12
C VAL A 338 29.98 41.31 -39.99
N VAL A 339 30.13 40.02 -40.33
CA VAL A 339 30.36 38.99 -39.32
C VAL A 339 31.81 39.15 -38.88
N ASP A 340 32.04 39.72 -37.69
CA ASP A 340 33.37 39.84 -37.10
C ASP A 340 33.93 38.45 -36.82
N ALA A 341 34.62 37.86 -37.80
CA ALA A 341 35.24 36.53 -37.69
C ALA A 341 36.57 36.55 -36.90
N ALA A 342 37.01 37.72 -36.41
CA ALA A 342 38.31 37.94 -35.80
C ALA A 342 38.22 38.22 -34.30
N ILE A 343 39.03 37.54 -33.49
CA ILE A 343 39.10 37.80 -32.04
C ILE A 343 40.03 38.98 -31.73
N GLU A 344 39.52 39.98 -30.99
CA GLU A 344 40.29 41.14 -30.54
C GLU A 344 40.72 41.06 -29.06
N PHE A 345 41.82 40.36 -28.76
CA PHE A 345 42.32 40.21 -27.39
C PHE A 345 42.74 41.52 -26.69
N ASP A 346 43.10 42.56 -27.45
CA ASP A 346 43.61 43.82 -26.87
C ASP A 346 42.59 44.54 -25.96
N LYS A 347 41.29 44.36 -26.21
CA LYS A 347 40.21 44.89 -25.33
C LYS A 347 40.08 44.11 -24.03
N ALA A 348 40.37 42.82 -24.07
CA ALA A 348 40.24 41.93 -22.91
C ALA A 348 41.40 42.00 -21.92
N ARG A 349 42.59 42.45 -22.37
CA ARG A 349 43.81 42.61 -21.53
C ARG A 349 43.69 43.64 -20.40
N GLN A 350 42.62 44.43 -20.35
CA GLN A 350 42.43 45.51 -19.37
C GLN A 350 41.93 45.04 -18.00
N ILE A 351 41.79 43.73 -17.77
CA ILE A 351 41.37 43.17 -16.49
C ILE A 351 42.60 42.94 -15.60
N GLU A 352 42.82 43.82 -14.63
CA GLU A 352 43.91 43.69 -13.65
C GLU A 352 43.50 42.88 -12.41
N GLU A 353 42.23 42.96 -12.01
CA GLU A 353 41.69 42.26 -10.83
C GLU A 353 40.42 41.49 -11.21
N ALA A 354 40.37 40.21 -10.83
CA ALA A 354 39.23 39.32 -11.08
C ALA A 354 39.06 38.33 -9.92
N LEU A 355 37.93 37.62 -9.89
CA LEU A 355 37.76 36.48 -8.99
C LEU A 355 38.87 35.45 -9.22
N ASN A 356 39.31 34.83 -8.12
CA ASN A 356 40.32 33.78 -8.13
C ASN A 356 39.77 32.53 -8.85
N SER A 357 39.94 32.50 -10.16
CA SER A 357 39.40 31.45 -11.04
C SER A 357 40.07 30.09 -10.78
N ILE A 358 41.31 30.11 -10.28
CA ILE A 358 42.04 28.89 -9.88
C ILE A 358 41.35 28.25 -8.67
N GLU A 359 41.05 29.05 -7.65
CA GLU A 359 40.38 28.58 -6.43
C GLU A 359 38.96 28.10 -6.73
N LEU A 360 38.21 28.82 -7.56
CA LEU A 360 36.88 28.40 -8.01
C LEU A 360 36.93 27.03 -8.74
N ALA A 361 37.91 26.84 -9.61
CA ALA A 361 38.11 25.57 -10.32
C ALA A 361 38.47 24.42 -9.37
N ARG A 362 39.39 24.64 -8.42
CA ARG A 362 39.77 23.64 -7.41
C ARG A 362 38.59 23.28 -6.51
N LYS A 363 37.90 24.27 -5.97
CA LYS A 363 36.71 24.09 -5.12
C LYS A 363 35.65 23.25 -5.82
N THR A 364 35.35 23.56 -7.08
CA THR A 364 34.36 22.80 -7.87
C THR A 364 34.74 21.32 -7.97
N ARG A 365 36.02 21.01 -8.24
CA ARG A 365 36.50 19.62 -8.35
C ARG A 365 36.48 18.89 -7.00
N GLU A 366 36.84 19.57 -5.91
CA GLU A 366 36.80 19.00 -4.55
C GLU A 366 35.37 18.71 -4.09
N GLU A 367 34.43 19.61 -4.38
CA GLU A 367 33.00 19.43 -4.07
C GLU A 367 32.43 18.21 -4.80
N ILE A 368 32.81 17.99 -6.06
CA ILE A 368 32.39 16.82 -6.84
C ILE A 368 32.97 15.52 -6.26
N LYS A 369 34.26 15.51 -5.91
CA LYS A 369 34.91 14.36 -5.25
C LYS A 369 34.23 14.03 -3.92
N THR A 370 33.87 15.06 -3.16
CA THR A 370 33.17 14.93 -1.88
C THR A 370 31.74 14.39 -2.07
N ALA A 371 30.99 14.93 -3.03
CA ALA A 371 29.64 14.45 -3.37
C ALA A 371 29.66 12.98 -3.79
N TYR A 372 30.60 12.58 -4.64
CA TYR A 372 30.77 11.21 -5.10
C TYR A 372 31.06 10.25 -3.94
N THR A 373 32.01 10.61 -3.07
CA THR A 373 32.39 9.80 -1.90
C THR A 373 31.22 9.64 -0.93
N ASN A 374 30.50 10.72 -0.63
CA ASN A 374 29.35 10.69 0.27
C ASN A 374 28.23 9.80 -0.27
N LYS A 375 27.96 9.85 -1.58
CA LYS A 375 26.92 9.02 -2.20
C LYS A 375 27.29 7.53 -2.21
N LEU A 376 28.56 7.20 -2.44
CA LEU A 376 29.04 5.82 -2.30
C LEU A 376 28.84 5.27 -0.88
N LEU A 377 29.20 6.06 0.14
CA LEU A 377 28.98 5.67 1.54
C LEU A 377 27.49 5.49 1.88
N GLU A 378 26.62 6.31 1.31
CA GLU A 378 25.17 6.16 1.46
C GLU A 378 24.68 4.83 0.86
N ILE A 379 25.11 4.51 -0.37
CA ILE A 379 24.76 3.25 -1.05
C ILE A 379 25.26 2.03 -0.26
N GLU A 380 26.47 2.09 0.30
CA GLU A 380 27.01 1.01 1.13
C GLU A 380 26.21 0.80 2.42
N LYS A 381 25.82 1.89 3.08
CA LYS A 381 24.96 1.84 4.27
C LYS A 381 23.60 1.23 3.97
N GLN A 382 22.98 1.62 2.86
CA GLN A 382 21.69 1.05 2.42
C GLN A 382 21.81 -0.45 2.14
N LYS A 383 22.87 -0.88 1.44
CA LYS A 383 23.13 -2.31 1.20
C LYS A 383 23.36 -3.09 2.50
N ALA A 384 24.04 -2.51 3.48
CA ALA A 384 24.28 -3.13 4.77
C ALA A 384 22.99 -3.24 5.61
N GLU A 385 22.13 -2.23 5.57
CA GLU A 385 20.81 -2.25 6.20
C GLU A 385 19.90 -3.30 5.55
N GLU A 386 19.87 -3.37 4.22
CA GLU A 386 19.07 -4.38 3.50
C GLU A 386 19.53 -5.80 3.83
N ARG A 387 20.84 -6.06 3.89
CA ARG A 387 21.36 -7.36 4.34
C ARG A 387 20.92 -7.71 5.76
N ARG A 388 20.98 -6.76 6.69
CA ARG A 388 20.51 -6.98 8.07
C ARG A 388 19.02 -7.34 8.12
N ARG A 389 18.18 -6.63 7.36
CA ARG A 389 16.74 -6.96 7.27
C ARG A 389 16.50 -8.35 6.69
N GLN A 390 17.25 -8.74 5.67
CA GLN A 390 17.15 -10.09 5.10
C GLN A 390 17.59 -11.17 6.09
N GLU A 391 18.65 -10.93 6.85
CA GLU A 391 19.11 -11.81 7.93
C GLU A 391 18.06 -11.91 9.05
N GLU A 392 17.44 -10.80 9.45
CA GLU A 392 16.34 -10.78 10.44
C GLU A 392 15.12 -11.56 9.96
N ILE A 393 14.69 -11.38 8.71
CA ILE A 393 13.57 -12.14 8.11
C ILE A 393 13.90 -13.63 8.07
N LEU A 394 15.12 -14.00 7.68
CA LEU A 394 15.56 -15.39 7.65
C LEU A 394 15.59 -15.99 9.06
N ALA A 395 16.11 -15.26 10.05
CA ALA A 395 16.14 -15.68 11.44
C ALA A 395 14.72 -15.86 12.02
N GLU A 396 13.80 -14.95 11.71
CA GLU A 396 12.39 -15.06 12.11
C GLU A 396 11.73 -16.28 11.46
N GLN A 397 11.98 -16.52 10.17
CA GLN A 397 11.45 -17.69 9.48
C GLN A 397 12.00 -18.99 10.08
N MET A 398 13.32 -19.07 10.32
CA MET A 398 13.94 -20.21 10.99
C MET A 398 13.37 -20.45 12.40
N ALA A 399 13.11 -19.39 13.16
CA ALA A 399 12.49 -19.49 14.47
C ALA A 399 11.03 -20.00 14.40
N LYS A 400 10.25 -19.53 13.41
CA LYS A 400 8.88 -20.03 13.17
C LYS A 400 8.87 -21.50 12.76
N ASP A 401 9.76 -21.89 11.85
CA ASP A 401 9.89 -23.28 11.39
C ASP A 401 10.29 -24.19 12.55
N TYR A 402 11.28 -23.79 13.34
CA TYR A 402 11.69 -24.52 14.55
C TYR A 402 10.54 -24.67 15.56
N LEU A 403 9.77 -23.61 15.81
CA LEU A 403 8.62 -23.67 16.73
C LEU A 403 7.50 -24.56 16.19
N SER A 404 7.26 -24.53 14.88
CA SER A 404 6.30 -25.40 14.18
C SER A 404 6.69 -26.87 14.33
N ASP A 405 7.97 -27.20 14.13
CA ASP A 405 8.49 -28.56 14.29
C ASP A 405 8.33 -29.07 15.72
N LEU A 406 8.69 -28.25 16.72
CA LEU A 406 8.46 -28.59 18.14
C LEU A 406 6.97 -28.83 18.43
N TYR A 407 6.07 -28.02 17.86
CA TYR A 407 4.63 -28.19 18.06
C TYR A 407 4.10 -29.46 17.39
N ASN A 408 4.58 -29.78 16.18
CA ASN A 408 4.24 -31.03 15.50
C ASN A 408 4.70 -32.25 16.30
N GLN A 409 5.91 -32.19 16.87
CA GLN A 409 6.43 -33.24 17.73
C GLN A 409 5.58 -33.38 19.01
N TYR A 410 5.27 -32.27 19.67
CA TYR A 410 4.35 -32.24 20.82
C TYR A 410 3.00 -32.88 20.51
N LYS A 411 2.38 -32.53 19.37
CA LYS A 411 1.09 -33.09 18.96
C LYS A 411 1.17 -34.60 18.72
N LYS A 412 2.27 -35.08 18.14
CA LYS A 412 2.52 -36.50 17.93
C LYS A 412 2.65 -37.25 19.25
N GLU A 413 3.49 -36.76 20.17
CA GLU A 413 3.67 -37.35 21.50
C GLU A 413 2.35 -37.37 22.28
N PHE A 414 1.57 -36.29 22.23
CA PHE A 414 0.27 -36.24 22.89
C PHE A 414 -0.72 -37.24 22.28
N SER A 415 -0.75 -37.37 20.96
CA SER A 415 -1.61 -38.37 20.30
C SER A 415 -1.26 -39.79 20.73
N MET A 416 0.03 -40.12 20.80
CA MET A 416 0.50 -41.43 21.27
C MET A 416 0.14 -41.66 22.74
N LEU A 417 0.24 -40.63 23.59
CA LEU A 417 -0.20 -40.70 24.97
C LEU A 417 -1.70 -41.01 25.06
N VAL A 418 -2.55 -40.27 24.34
CA VAL A 418 -4.01 -40.48 24.37
C VAL A 418 -4.36 -41.89 23.89
N GLU A 419 -3.73 -42.37 22.81
CA GLU A 419 -3.96 -43.72 22.29
C GLU A 419 -3.60 -44.80 23.32
N ARG A 420 -2.46 -44.63 24.00
CA ARG A 420 -2.05 -45.51 25.10
C ARG A 420 -3.06 -45.47 26.25
N LEU A 421 -3.45 -44.29 26.69
CA LEU A 421 -4.40 -44.10 27.78
C LEU A 421 -5.77 -44.73 27.48
N GLU A 422 -6.31 -44.55 26.27
CA GLU A 422 -7.58 -45.16 25.88
C GLU A 422 -7.47 -46.70 25.79
N THR A 423 -6.31 -47.23 25.44
CA THR A 423 -6.05 -48.69 25.45
C THR A 423 -5.98 -49.24 26.87
N GLU A 424 -5.22 -48.59 27.75
CA GLU A 424 -5.06 -48.97 29.16
C GLU A 424 -6.38 -48.85 29.93
N LYS A 425 -7.19 -47.83 29.62
CA LYS A 425 -8.51 -47.60 30.21
C LYS A 425 -9.44 -48.81 30.14
N VAL A 426 -9.35 -49.62 29.08
CA VAL A 426 -10.16 -50.84 28.92
C VAL A 426 -9.90 -51.84 30.06
N GLN A 427 -8.67 -51.90 30.58
CA GLN A 427 -8.27 -52.81 31.66
C GLN A 427 -8.94 -52.47 32.99
N PHE A 428 -9.29 -51.19 33.21
CA PHE A 428 -9.94 -50.74 34.45
C PHE A 428 -11.42 -51.14 34.52
N GLN A 429 -12.05 -51.58 33.43
CA GLN A 429 -13.45 -52.01 33.39
C GLN A 429 -14.38 -51.06 34.18
N LEU A 430 -14.63 -49.85 33.67
CA LEU A 430 -15.27 -48.73 34.39
C LEU A 430 -16.77 -48.93 34.73
N SER A 431 -17.08 -49.97 35.49
CA SER A 431 -18.41 -50.42 35.90
C SER A 431 -18.69 -50.20 37.40
N SER A 432 -17.66 -49.91 38.21
CA SER A 432 -17.78 -49.63 39.65
C SER A 432 -17.04 -48.35 40.05
N ILE A 433 -17.39 -47.84 41.23
CA ILE A 433 -16.78 -46.64 41.82
C ILE A 433 -15.28 -46.85 42.15
N GLY A 434 -14.89 -48.07 42.56
CA GLY A 434 -13.48 -48.44 42.77
C GLY A 434 -12.66 -48.42 41.50
N ASN A 435 -13.25 -48.89 40.40
CA ASN A 435 -12.60 -48.89 39.09
C ASN A 435 -12.42 -47.47 38.55
N TRP A 436 -13.41 -46.59 38.75
CA TRP A 436 -13.31 -45.17 38.42
C TRP A 436 -12.28 -44.43 39.29
N TYR A 437 -12.23 -44.70 40.60
CA TYR A 437 -11.21 -44.12 41.48
C TYR A 437 -9.80 -44.50 41.03
N SER A 438 -9.57 -45.78 40.74
CA SER A 438 -8.30 -46.30 40.24
C SER A 438 -7.88 -45.64 38.92
N TRP A 439 -8.81 -45.48 37.97
CA TRP A 439 -8.55 -44.80 36.70
C TRP A 439 -8.19 -43.31 36.88
N LEU A 440 -8.97 -42.57 37.67
CA LEU A 440 -8.71 -41.14 37.87
C LEU A 440 -7.41 -40.89 38.64
N ASN A 441 -7.03 -41.77 39.56
CA ASN A 441 -5.71 -41.70 40.23
C ASN A 441 -4.58 -42.07 39.28
N TYR A 442 -4.75 -43.11 38.45
CA TYR A 442 -3.79 -43.43 37.40
C TYR A 442 -3.51 -42.23 36.48
N LEU A 443 -4.55 -41.50 36.05
CA LEU A 443 -4.37 -40.27 35.29
C LEU A 443 -3.66 -39.15 36.07
N LYS A 444 -3.88 -39.04 37.39
CA LYS A 444 -3.12 -38.08 38.21
C LYS A 444 -1.63 -38.42 38.26
N GLU A 445 -1.27 -39.70 38.24
CA GLU A 445 0.12 -40.17 38.20
C GLU A 445 0.77 -39.99 36.82
N GLU A 446 -0.02 -40.05 35.74
CA GLU A 446 0.46 -39.77 34.38
C GLU A 446 0.70 -38.27 34.12
N ARG A 447 -0.02 -37.39 34.81
CA ARG A 447 0.13 -35.93 34.70
C ARG A 447 1.59 -35.43 34.85
N PRO A 448 2.35 -35.76 35.91
CA PRO A 448 3.74 -35.33 36.04
C PRO A 448 4.65 -35.93 34.96
N LYS A 449 4.37 -37.16 34.49
CA LYS A 449 5.13 -37.80 33.40
C LYS A 449 4.96 -37.04 32.09
N TRP A 450 3.73 -36.64 31.77
CA TRP A 450 3.46 -35.78 30.62
C TRP A 450 4.17 -34.41 30.74
N TYR A 451 4.15 -33.81 31.93
CA TYR A 451 4.84 -32.54 32.17
C TYR A 451 6.35 -32.63 31.90
N ILE A 452 7.00 -33.76 32.21
CA ILE A 452 8.42 -34.00 31.89
C ILE A 452 8.64 -34.03 30.36
N ILE A 453 7.74 -34.64 29.59
CA ILE A 453 7.82 -34.67 28.12
C ILE A 453 7.70 -33.25 27.56
N VAL A 454 6.71 -32.47 28.01
CA VAL A 454 6.50 -31.09 27.56
C VAL A 454 7.70 -30.20 27.89
N THR A 455 8.24 -30.28 29.11
CA THR A 455 9.42 -29.51 29.53
C THR A 455 10.69 -29.91 28.79
N THR A 456 10.80 -31.18 28.36
CA THR A 456 11.92 -31.66 27.55
C THR A 456 11.84 -31.17 26.11
N LEU A 457 10.66 -31.25 25.49
CA LEU A 457 10.44 -30.79 24.11
C LEU A 457 10.67 -29.28 23.99
N PHE A 458 10.13 -28.50 24.94
CA PHE A 458 10.24 -27.04 24.97
C PHE A 458 11.31 -26.57 25.96
N LYS A 459 12.44 -27.30 26.04
CA LYS A 459 13.55 -26.92 26.91
C LYS A 459 14.07 -25.53 26.53
N GLY A 460 14.17 -24.64 27.52
CA GLY A 460 14.62 -23.26 27.32
C GLY A 460 13.48 -22.24 27.11
N PHE A 461 12.23 -22.69 26.98
CA PHE A 461 11.07 -21.80 26.96
C PHE A 461 10.61 -21.43 28.39
N SER A 462 9.92 -20.29 28.52
CA SER A 462 9.45 -19.80 29.81
C SER A 462 8.38 -20.71 30.44
N THR A 463 8.30 -20.71 31.76
CA THR A 463 7.29 -21.50 32.49
C THR A 463 5.85 -21.08 32.17
N THR A 464 5.63 -19.83 31.76
CA THR A 464 4.33 -19.34 31.29
C THR A 464 3.93 -19.99 29.98
N PHE A 465 4.83 -20.06 28.99
CA PHE A 465 4.58 -20.75 27.73
C PHE A 465 4.23 -22.24 27.93
N LEU A 466 4.88 -22.90 28.89
CA LEU A 466 4.61 -24.29 29.22
C LEU A 466 3.25 -24.50 29.90
N ARG A 467 2.79 -23.53 30.71
CA ARG A 467 1.48 -23.59 31.37
C ARG A 467 0.32 -23.55 30.38
N ASP A 468 0.51 -22.92 29.22
CA ASP A 468 -0.51 -22.83 28.18
C ASP A 468 -0.72 -24.18 27.46
N LYS A 469 0.18 -25.15 27.62
CA LYS A 469 0.03 -26.51 27.08
C LYS A 469 -0.82 -27.38 28.00
N THR A 470 -2.14 -27.12 27.99
CA THR A 470 -3.12 -27.76 28.89
C THR A 470 -3.80 -28.99 28.29
N ASP A 471 -3.32 -29.57 27.19
CA ASP A 471 -4.06 -30.62 26.48
C ASP A 471 -4.31 -31.87 27.35
N PHE A 472 -3.36 -32.24 28.21
CA PHE A 472 -3.57 -33.30 29.20
C PHE A 472 -4.63 -32.91 30.24
N GLU A 473 -4.63 -31.65 30.69
CA GLU A 473 -5.66 -31.16 31.61
C GLU A 473 -7.05 -31.20 30.96
N MET A 474 -7.14 -30.86 29.68
CA MET A 474 -8.38 -30.96 28.91
C MET A 474 -8.83 -32.43 28.80
N TYR A 475 -7.91 -33.36 28.55
CA TYR A 475 -8.21 -34.80 28.56
C TYR A 475 -8.69 -35.26 29.93
N PHE A 476 -7.96 -34.92 30.99
CA PHE A 476 -8.30 -35.26 32.37
C PHE A 476 -9.67 -34.72 32.79
N ASN A 477 -9.96 -33.46 32.46
CA ASN A 477 -11.27 -32.84 32.73
C ASN A 477 -12.39 -33.53 31.96
N LYS A 478 -12.15 -33.97 30.71
CA LYS A 478 -13.13 -34.77 29.96
C LYS A 478 -13.42 -36.09 30.66
N GLU A 479 -12.40 -36.76 31.18
CA GLU A 479 -12.56 -38.01 31.96
C GLU A 479 -13.31 -37.78 33.27
N GLN A 480 -13.01 -36.70 34.00
CA GLN A 480 -13.77 -36.31 35.19
C GLN A 480 -15.26 -36.03 34.89
N ASN A 481 -15.54 -35.40 33.75
CA ASN A 481 -16.93 -35.17 33.32
C ASN A 481 -17.63 -36.48 32.92
N ARG A 482 -16.91 -37.41 32.25
CA ARG A 482 -17.44 -38.75 31.96
C ARG A 482 -17.77 -39.50 33.25
N TYR A 483 -16.90 -39.46 34.24
CA TYR A 483 -17.13 -40.00 35.57
C TYR A 483 -18.37 -39.39 36.24
N LYS A 484 -18.49 -38.06 36.22
CA LYS A 484 -19.66 -37.37 36.77
C LYS A 484 -20.97 -37.81 36.11
N ASN A 485 -20.99 -37.88 34.78
CA ASN A 485 -22.16 -38.35 34.03
C ASN A 485 -22.49 -39.81 34.34
N TRP A 486 -21.47 -40.65 34.50
CA TRP A 486 -21.63 -42.05 34.91
C TRP A 486 -22.33 -42.15 36.28
N ILE A 487 -21.91 -41.35 37.27
CA ILE A 487 -22.59 -41.28 38.57
C ILE A 487 -24.04 -40.82 38.42
N GLU A 488 -24.30 -39.77 37.65
CA GLU A 488 -25.63 -39.19 37.48
C GLU A 488 -26.62 -40.13 36.77
N SER A 489 -26.11 -41.07 35.97
CA SER A 489 -26.93 -42.08 35.28
C SER A 489 -27.40 -43.24 36.18
N ARG A 490 -26.86 -43.35 37.40
CA ARG A 490 -27.14 -44.45 38.32
C ARG A 490 -28.31 -44.16 39.27
N SER A 491 -28.95 -45.21 39.76
CA SER A 491 -29.87 -45.12 40.90
C SER A 491 -29.10 -44.60 42.13
N LEU A 492 -29.62 -43.54 42.76
CA LEU A 492 -28.98 -42.93 43.93
C LEU A 492 -28.86 -43.91 45.09
N ILE A 493 -29.83 -44.81 45.26
CA ILE A 493 -29.85 -45.84 46.30
C ILE A 493 -28.71 -46.84 46.06
N GLU A 494 -28.70 -47.46 44.87
CA GLU A 494 -27.68 -48.46 44.49
C GLU A 494 -26.26 -47.87 44.50
N PHE A 495 -26.12 -46.60 44.14
CA PHE A 495 -24.84 -45.90 44.18
C PHE A 495 -24.33 -45.64 45.61
N VAL A 496 -25.20 -45.23 46.53
CA VAL A 496 -24.82 -45.04 47.94
C VAL A 496 -24.50 -46.37 48.62
N GLU A 497 -25.24 -47.44 48.30
CA GLU A 497 -24.95 -48.79 48.77
C GLU A 497 -23.58 -49.30 48.29
N GLU A 498 -23.28 -49.15 47.00
CA GLU A 498 -21.96 -49.50 46.44
C GLU A 498 -20.84 -48.67 47.09
N LEU A 499 -21.04 -47.36 47.27
CA LEU A 499 -20.10 -46.49 47.96
C LEU A 499 -19.83 -46.94 49.41
N GLN A 500 -20.87 -47.33 50.13
CA GLN A 500 -20.77 -47.80 51.51
C GLN A 500 -19.99 -49.11 51.60
N GLN A 501 -20.27 -50.06 50.69
CA GLN A 501 -19.53 -51.32 50.59
C GLN A 501 -18.03 -51.08 50.34
N HIS A 502 -17.69 -50.21 49.39
CA HIS A 502 -16.28 -49.86 49.12
C HIS A 502 -15.63 -49.13 50.31
N TYR A 503 -16.33 -48.21 50.98
CA TYR A 503 -15.82 -47.52 52.16
C TYR A 503 -15.49 -48.47 53.33
N GLU A 504 -16.32 -49.49 53.53
CA GLU A 504 -16.13 -50.51 54.58
C GLU A 504 -14.99 -51.49 54.25
N GLN A 505 -14.82 -51.83 52.98
CA GLN A 505 -13.77 -52.74 52.51
C GLN A 505 -12.36 -52.12 52.57
N VAL A 506 -12.24 -50.79 52.45
CA VAL A 506 -10.94 -50.11 52.54
C VAL A 506 -10.48 -50.03 54.01
N THR A 507 -9.46 -50.81 54.36
CA THR A 507 -8.99 -50.95 55.74
C THR A 507 -7.79 -50.05 56.08
N ASN A 508 -6.88 -49.76 55.14
CA ASN A 508 -5.57 -49.15 55.43
C ASN A 508 -5.14 -47.92 54.60
N ASP A 509 -5.80 -47.55 53.49
CA ASP A 509 -5.44 -46.33 52.73
C ASP A 509 -6.25 -45.12 53.21
N THR A 510 -5.57 -44.10 53.74
CA THR A 510 -6.21 -42.89 54.28
C THR A 510 -6.82 -42.03 53.17
N THR A 511 -6.27 -42.06 51.97
CA THR A 511 -6.66 -41.16 50.86
C THR A 511 -7.89 -41.67 50.13
N GLU A 512 -7.91 -42.96 49.80
CA GLU A 512 -9.06 -43.63 49.17
C GLU A 512 -10.27 -43.66 50.11
N LYS A 513 -10.02 -43.95 51.40
CA LYS A 513 -11.08 -43.94 52.41
C LYS A 513 -11.67 -42.55 52.63
N MET A 514 -10.84 -41.49 52.59
CA MET A 514 -11.32 -40.11 52.61
C MET A 514 -12.15 -39.77 51.36
N PHE A 515 -11.71 -40.20 50.17
CA PHE A 515 -12.46 -39.98 48.93
C PHE A 515 -13.88 -40.59 49.00
N TYR A 516 -14.00 -41.85 49.43
CA TYR A 516 -15.32 -42.46 49.60
C TYR A 516 -16.15 -41.79 50.70
N LYS A 517 -15.52 -41.38 51.81
CA LYS A 517 -16.19 -40.66 52.90
C LYS A 517 -16.80 -39.33 52.43
N GLU A 518 -16.07 -38.56 51.63
CA GLU A 518 -16.56 -37.30 51.07
C GLU A 518 -17.74 -37.52 50.11
N LEU A 519 -17.65 -38.54 49.25
CA LEU A 519 -18.74 -38.91 48.36
C LEU A 519 -19.97 -39.40 49.12
N LEU A 520 -19.79 -40.24 50.15
CA LEU A 520 -20.87 -40.68 51.04
C LEU A 520 -21.52 -39.51 51.77
N ALA A 521 -20.75 -38.55 52.28
CA ALA A 521 -21.31 -37.34 52.90
C ALA A 521 -22.18 -36.56 51.91
N LYS A 522 -21.74 -36.44 50.65
CA LYS A 522 -22.48 -35.71 49.60
C LYS A 522 -23.73 -36.44 49.12
N TYR A 523 -23.59 -37.69 48.70
CA TYR A 523 -24.65 -38.48 48.07
C TYR A 523 -25.55 -39.16 49.10
N GLY A 524 -25.03 -39.53 50.27
CA GLY A 524 -25.81 -39.99 51.43
C GLY A 524 -26.76 -38.91 51.92
N GLN A 525 -26.28 -37.67 52.16
CA GLN A 525 -27.18 -36.55 52.51
C GLN A 525 -28.23 -36.26 51.43
N LYS A 526 -27.88 -36.46 50.15
CA LYS A 526 -28.84 -36.30 49.04
C LYS A 526 -29.91 -37.39 49.11
N LEU A 527 -29.52 -38.64 49.39
CA LEU A 527 -30.44 -39.76 49.55
C LEU A 527 -31.36 -39.54 50.77
N ASP A 528 -30.81 -39.13 51.91
CA ASP A 528 -31.58 -38.82 53.12
C ASP A 528 -32.65 -37.76 52.85
N LYS A 529 -32.29 -36.69 52.13
CA LYS A 529 -33.25 -35.64 51.74
C LYS A 529 -34.36 -36.16 50.84
N VAL A 530 -34.04 -37.05 49.89
CA VAL A 530 -35.03 -37.67 49.01
C VAL A 530 -35.98 -38.56 49.81
N GLN A 531 -35.44 -39.42 50.68
CA GLN A 531 -36.23 -40.30 51.54
C GLN A 531 -37.13 -39.54 52.53
N ILE A 532 -36.62 -38.47 53.15
CA ILE A 532 -37.43 -37.60 54.02
C ILE A 532 -38.56 -36.93 53.22
N LYS A 533 -38.27 -36.44 52.02
CA LYS A 533 -39.28 -35.80 51.15
C LYS A 533 -40.37 -36.80 50.74
N GLU A 534 -39.99 -38.01 50.35
CA GLU A 534 -40.95 -39.08 50.01
C GLU A 534 -41.80 -39.49 51.21
N LYS A 535 -41.21 -39.53 52.42
CA LYS A 535 -41.95 -39.82 53.66
C LYS A 535 -42.98 -38.72 53.96
N ILE A 536 -42.57 -37.45 53.88
CA ILE A 536 -43.47 -36.30 54.07
C ILE A 536 -44.59 -36.30 53.01
N GLN A 537 -44.27 -36.59 51.74
CA GLN A 537 -45.29 -36.68 50.68
C GLN A 537 -46.30 -37.79 50.94
N ARG A 538 -45.85 -38.97 51.39
CA ARG A 538 -46.75 -40.06 51.80
C ARG A 538 -47.65 -39.65 52.96
N GLU A 539 -47.07 -39.04 54.01
CA GLU A 539 -47.84 -38.55 55.17
C GLU A 539 -48.85 -37.46 54.78
N GLN A 540 -48.49 -36.53 53.89
CA GLN A 540 -49.39 -35.49 53.37
C GLN A 540 -50.52 -36.07 52.52
N GLU A 541 -50.23 -37.06 51.69
CA GLU A 541 -51.23 -37.73 50.86
C GLU A 541 -52.21 -38.56 51.71
N GLU A 542 -51.71 -39.27 52.72
CA GLU A 542 -52.57 -39.95 53.70
C GLU A 542 -53.47 -38.97 54.46
N LEU A 543 -52.95 -37.80 54.85
CA LEU A 543 -53.72 -36.76 55.52
C LEU A 543 -54.83 -36.21 54.60
N ARG A 544 -54.52 -35.99 53.32
CA ARG A 544 -55.47 -35.52 52.29
C ARG A 544 -56.63 -36.50 52.13
N ILE A 545 -56.33 -37.79 52.00
CA ILE A 545 -57.34 -38.86 51.88
C ILE A 545 -58.25 -38.87 53.13
N ARG A 546 -57.67 -38.71 54.32
CA ARG A 546 -58.42 -38.70 55.60
C ARG A 546 -59.37 -37.50 55.71
N GLN A 547 -58.90 -36.31 55.34
CA GLN A 547 -59.70 -35.08 55.35
C GLN A 547 -60.84 -35.13 54.32
N GLU A 548 -60.60 -35.67 53.13
CA GLU A 548 -61.63 -35.81 52.10
C GLU A 548 -62.75 -36.77 52.54
N LYS A 549 -62.40 -37.84 53.26
CA LYS A 549 -63.38 -38.79 53.82
C LYS A 549 -64.28 -38.13 54.88
N ILE A 550 -63.69 -37.36 55.80
CA ILE A 550 -64.43 -36.61 56.83
C ILE A 550 -65.38 -35.58 56.20
N LYS A 551 -64.89 -34.83 55.20
CA LYS A 551 -65.69 -33.81 54.50
C LYS A 551 -66.93 -34.42 53.83
N LYS A 552 -66.78 -35.56 53.14
CA LYS A 552 -67.92 -36.26 52.51
C LYS A 552 -68.96 -36.73 53.54
N GLU A 553 -68.53 -37.25 54.68
CA GLU A 553 -69.43 -37.68 55.76
C GLU A 553 -70.18 -36.51 56.43
N GLU A 554 -69.58 -35.32 56.45
CA GLU A 554 -70.19 -34.13 57.05
C GLU A 554 -71.20 -33.45 56.10
N GLU A 555 -70.88 -33.38 54.81
CA GLU A 555 -71.80 -32.91 53.76
C GLU A 555 -73.08 -33.78 53.68
N GLU A 556 -72.94 -35.10 53.85
CA GLU A 556 -74.07 -36.02 53.82
C GLU A 556 -74.98 -35.87 55.05
N ARG A 557 -74.40 -35.66 56.24
CA ARG A 557 -75.16 -35.35 57.46
C ARG A 557 -75.95 -34.04 57.33
N GLN A 558 -75.35 -32.99 56.78
CA GLN A 558 -76.03 -31.71 56.57
C GLN A 558 -77.20 -31.83 55.59
N ARG A 559 -77.06 -32.58 54.48
CA ARG A 559 -78.18 -32.82 53.55
C ARG A 559 -79.37 -33.50 54.22
N ILE A 560 -79.11 -34.53 55.03
CA ILE A 560 -80.18 -35.28 55.72
C ILE A 560 -80.90 -34.38 56.73
N GLN A 561 -80.16 -33.52 57.45
CA GLN A 561 -80.74 -32.59 58.43
C GLN A 561 -81.70 -31.59 57.76
N ILE A 562 -81.26 -30.94 56.67
CA ILE A 562 -82.07 -29.95 55.93
C ILE A 562 -83.36 -30.57 55.39
N GLN A 563 -83.28 -31.80 54.85
CA GLN A 563 -84.48 -32.48 54.32
C GLN A 563 -85.50 -32.82 55.40
N LYS A 564 -85.05 -33.22 56.61
CA LYS A 564 -85.95 -33.48 57.74
C LYS A 564 -86.65 -32.21 58.22
N GLU A 565 -85.92 -31.10 58.29
CA GLU A 565 -86.44 -29.82 58.77
C GLU A 565 -87.47 -29.21 57.82
N GLN A 566 -87.22 -29.27 56.50
CA GLN A 566 -88.20 -28.86 55.49
C GLN A 566 -89.49 -29.69 55.54
N LEU A 567 -89.37 -31.00 55.76
CA LEU A 567 -90.55 -31.88 55.89
C LEU A 567 -91.36 -31.56 57.15
N TYR A 568 -90.70 -31.29 58.27
CA TYR A 568 -91.36 -30.92 59.53
C TYR A 568 -92.15 -29.61 59.38
N ARG A 569 -91.53 -28.57 58.81
CA ARG A 569 -92.16 -27.26 58.61
C ARG A 569 -93.38 -27.34 57.68
N LYS A 570 -93.32 -28.13 56.60
CA LYS A 570 -94.48 -28.36 55.72
C LYS A 570 -95.63 -29.06 56.44
N LYS A 571 -95.34 -30.06 57.28
CA LYS A 571 -96.37 -30.75 58.08
C LYS A 571 -97.04 -29.80 59.07
N GLU A 572 -96.27 -28.93 59.71
CA GLU A 572 -96.79 -27.99 60.69
C GLU A 572 -97.84 -27.04 60.08
N LEU A 573 -97.53 -26.46 58.90
CA LEU A 573 -98.44 -25.55 58.18
C LEU A 573 -99.75 -26.21 57.71
N LEU A 574 -99.69 -27.51 57.38
CA LEU A 574 -100.85 -28.23 56.86
C LEU A 574 -101.80 -28.72 57.97
N ASN A 575 -101.26 -29.06 59.15
CA ASN A 575 -102.01 -29.76 60.20
C ASN A 575 -102.49 -28.86 61.35
N LYS A 576 -101.81 -27.75 61.66
CA LYS A 576 -102.17 -26.89 62.80
C LYS A 576 -103.25 -25.87 62.44
N GLU A 577 -104.10 -25.50 63.39
CA GLU A 577 -105.09 -24.42 63.17
C GLU A 577 -104.40 -23.05 63.14
N TYR A 578 -105.00 -22.03 62.48
CA TYR A 578 -104.32 -20.75 62.22
C TYR A 578 -103.75 -20.07 63.48
N HIS A 579 -104.48 -20.14 64.59
CA HIS A 579 -104.08 -19.55 65.87
C HIS A 579 -102.92 -20.28 66.55
N GLU A 580 -102.57 -21.50 66.09
CA GLU A 580 -101.46 -22.31 66.60
C GLU A 580 -100.16 -22.12 65.81
N ILE A 581 -100.19 -21.31 64.74
CA ILE A 581 -99.03 -20.98 63.90
C ILE A 581 -98.67 -19.51 64.21
N SER A 582 -97.74 -19.29 65.14
CA SER A 582 -97.46 -17.96 65.71
C SER A 582 -96.81 -16.95 64.76
N ASP A 583 -96.25 -17.41 63.64
CA ASP A 583 -95.26 -16.65 62.87
C ASP A 583 -95.67 -16.36 61.41
N LEU A 584 -96.91 -16.69 61.00
CA LEU A 584 -97.40 -16.46 59.63
C LEU A 584 -98.82 -15.89 59.62
N SER A 585 -99.11 -15.03 58.65
CA SER A 585 -100.45 -14.47 58.47
C SER A 585 -101.42 -15.53 57.89
N GLN A 586 -102.72 -15.36 58.15
CA GLN A 586 -103.75 -16.27 57.68
C GLN A 586 -103.75 -16.42 56.14
N GLU A 587 -103.53 -15.33 55.40
CA GLU A 587 -103.42 -15.34 53.93
C GLU A 587 -102.22 -16.16 53.42
N GLU A 588 -101.07 -16.10 54.11
CA GLU A 588 -99.88 -16.87 53.71
C GLU A 588 -100.07 -18.38 53.93
N VAL A 589 -100.70 -18.76 55.04
CA VAL A 589 -101.07 -20.15 55.32
C VAL A 589 -102.08 -20.64 54.28
N ASP A 590 -103.05 -19.80 53.89
CA ASP A 590 -104.03 -20.12 52.86
C ASP A 590 -103.42 -20.29 51.47
N VAL A 591 -102.50 -19.41 51.06
CA VAL A 591 -101.77 -19.57 49.79
C VAL A 591 -101.00 -20.90 49.77
N PHE A 592 -100.33 -21.25 50.87
CA PHE A 592 -99.62 -22.53 50.96
C PHE A 592 -100.58 -23.73 50.89
N ARG A 593 -101.68 -23.71 51.64
CA ARG A 593 -102.71 -24.75 51.64
C ARG A 593 -103.41 -24.88 50.29
N ASN A 594 -103.68 -23.78 49.62
CA ASN A 594 -104.24 -23.74 48.27
C ASN A 594 -103.28 -24.39 47.28
N LYS A 595 -102.00 -24.05 47.32
CA LYS A 595 -101.01 -24.66 46.44
C LYS A 595 -100.83 -26.16 46.70
N PHE A 596 -100.81 -26.55 47.98
CA PHE A 596 -100.81 -27.97 48.35
C PHE A 596 -102.07 -28.69 47.85
N TRP A 597 -103.24 -28.04 47.92
CA TRP A 597 -104.50 -28.56 47.40
C TRP A 597 -104.48 -28.71 45.89
N GLU A 598 -103.94 -27.73 45.15
CA GLU A 598 -103.77 -27.80 43.69
C GLU A 598 -102.85 -28.95 43.28
N GLU A 599 -101.73 -29.14 43.98
CA GLU A 599 -100.86 -30.30 43.77
C GLU A 599 -101.62 -31.60 44.07
N TYR A 600 -102.39 -31.64 45.16
CA TYR A 600 -103.13 -32.81 45.59
C TYR A 600 -104.21 -33.27 44.59
N ILE A 601 -104.98 -32.34 44.01
CA ILE A 601 -106.02 -32.69 43.01
C ILE A 601 -105.42 -33.19 41.69
N CYS A 602 -104.19 -32.80 41.35
CA CYS A 602 -103.50 -33.30 40.16
C CYS A 602 -102.93 -34.73 40.34
N ILE A 603 -102.80 -35.21 41.58
CA ILE A 603 -102.33 -36.56 41.87
C ILE A 603 -103.44 -37.58 41.57
N SER A 604 -103.06 -38.75 41.05
CA SER A 604 -103.98 -39.84 40.75
C SER A 604 -104.70 -40.35 42.01
N LYS A 605 -105.94 -40.83 41.88
CA LYS A 605 -106.76 -41.26 43.02
C LYS A 605 -106.08 -42.34 43.88
N GLU A 606 -105.28 -43.20 43.28
CA GLU A 606 -104.55 -44.29 43.94
C GLU A 606 -103.39 -43.78 44.81
N GLU A 607 -102.69 -42.73 44.36
CA GLU A 607 -101.51 -42.17 45.04
C GLU A 607 -101.87 -41.14 46.12
N ARG A 608 -103.05 -40.51 46.02
CA ARG A 608 -103.54 -39.52 46.98
C ARG A 608 -103.47 -40.03 48.43
N THR A 609 -103.80 -41.30 48.67
CA THR A 609 -103.76 -41.90 50.02
C THR A 609 -102.34 -41.95 50.62
N ALA A 610 -101.32 -42.22 49.82
CA ALA A 610 -99.92 -42.23 50.29
C ALA A 610 -99.39 -40.80 50.50
N TYR A 611 -99.79 -39.87 49.62
CA TYR A 611 -99.50 -38.45 49.75
C TYR A 611 -100.11 -37.87 51.04
N GLU A 612 -101.35 -38.26 51.35
CA GLU A 612 -102.02 -37.89 52.60
C GLU A 612 -101.24 -38.41 53.82
N ARG A 613 -100.90 -39.71 53.87
CA ARG A 613 -100.11 -40.27 54.98
C ARG A 613 -98.76 -39.60 55.17
N LYS A 614 -98.13 -39.14 54.09
CA LYS A 614 -96.83 -38.47 54.15
C LYS A 614 -96.90 -37.12 54.87
N TYR A 615 -97.96 -36.33 54.65
CA TYR A 615 -98.08 -34.97 55.17
C TYR A 615 -99.08 -34.79 56.31
N PHE A 616 -100.05 -35.70 56.46
CA PHE A 616 -101.02 -35.78 57.55
C PHE A 616 -100.75 -37.06 58.36
N PRO A 617 -99.73 -37.05 59.24
CA PRO A 617 -99.26 -38.25 59.94
C PRO A 617 -100.30 -38.84 60.92
N THR A 618 -101.30 -38.06 61.33
CA THR A 618 -102.41 -38.47 62.21
C THR A 618 -103.71 -38.69 61.44
N PHE A 619 -103.65 -39.49 60.37
CA PHE A 619 -104.82 -39.85 59.54
C PHE A 619 -105.97 -40.47 60.36
N THR A 620 -105.67 -41.03 61.53
CA THR A 620 -106.62 -41.62 62.50
C THR A 620 -107.36 -40.60 63.37
N ALA A 621 -106.84 -39.36 63.52
CA ALA A 621 -107.49 -38.30 64.29
C ALA A 621 -108.41 -37.40 63.43
N GLY A 622 -108.56 -37.75 62.14
CA GLY A 622 -109.27 -36.95 61.15
C GLY A 622 -108.34 -36.03 60.37
N LEU A 623 -108.62 -35.85 59.07
CA LEU A 623 -107.91 -34.90 58.22
C LEU A 623 -108.33 -33.46 58.61
N PRO A 624 -107.43 -32.46 58.49
CA PRO A 624 -107.73 -31.07 58.86
C PRO A 624 -108.99 -30.55 58.18
N GLN A 625 -109.80 -29.80 58.92
CA GLN A 625 -111.16 -29.44 58.50
C GLN A 625 -111.19 -28.67 57.18
N TRP A 626 -110.21 -27.78 56.95
CA TRP A 626 -110.05 -27.04 55.70
C TRP A 626 -109.79 -27.95 54.49
N PHE A 627 -109.06 -29.05 54.69
CA PHE A 627 -108.72 -30.01 53.64
C PHE A 627 -109.89 -30.95 53.38
N MET A 628 -110.56 -31.40 54.45
CA MET A 628 -111.74 -32.26 54.34
C MET A 628 -112.90 -31.59 53.61
N SER A 629 -113.19 -30.31 53.91
CA SER A 629 -114.26 -29.59 53.23
C SER A 629 -114.05 -29.54 51.73
N ARG A 630 -112.81 -29.22 51.29
CA ARG A 630 -112.46 -29.19 49.87
C ARG A 630 -112.41 -30.58 49.24
N LYS A 631 -111.95 -31.59 49.98
CA LYS A 631 -111.90 -32.97 49.51
C LYS A 631 -113.28 -33.54 49.24
N LEU A 632 -114.22 -33.34 50.15
CA LEU A 632 -115.59 -33.80 49.95
C LEU A 632 -116.23 -33.12 48.74
N ASP A 633 -116.12 -31.78 48.63
CA ASP A 633 -116.62 -31.03 47.47
C ASP A 633 -116.02 -31.51 46.14
N HIS A 634 -114.71 -31.81 46.12
CA HIS A 634 -114.04 -32.28 44.91
C HIS A 634 -114.42 -33.72 44.55
N GLU A 635 -114.46 -34.63 45.52
CA GLU A 635 -114.89 -36.01 45.32
C GLU A 635 -116.35 -36.08 44.87
N GLU A 636 -117.22 -35.21 45.38
CA GLU A 636 -118.61 -35.10 44.95
C GLU A 636 -118.72 -34.64 43.48
N LYS A 637 -117.94 -33.62 43.09
CA LYS A 637 -117.81 -33.20 41.68
C LYS A 637 -117.26 -34.30 40.77
N GLU A 638 -116.27 -35.07 41.24
CA GLU A 638 -115.74 -36.22 40.49
C GLU A 638 -116.84 -37.30 40.31
N ILE A 639 -117.63 -37.60 41.35
CA ILE A 639 -118.74 -38.56 41.27
C ILE A 639 -119.84 -38.07 40.31
N GLU A 640 -120.19 -36.78 40.37
CA GLU A 640 -121.20 -36.17 39.49
C GLU A 640 -120.76 -36.16 38.03
N ALA A 641 -119.48 -35.89 37.76
CA ALA A 641 -118.87 -36.00 36.43
C ALA A 641 -118.89 -37.44 35.90
N VAL A 642 -118.54 -38.43 36.74
CA VAL A 642 -118.61 -39.86 36.40
C VAL A 642 -120.05 -40.29 36.11
N ASN A 643 -121.03 -39.80 36.87
CA ASN A 643 -122.45 -40.08 36.63
C ASN A 643 -122.98 -39.43 35.34
N LYS A 644 -122.53 -38.22 34.98
CA LYS A 644 -122.81 -37.58 33.68
C LYS A 644 -122.23 -38.38 32.51
N LEU A 645 -121.00 -38.90 32.65
CA LEU A 645 -120.38 -39.77 31.64
C LEU A 645 -121.14 -41.10 31.50
N LYS A 646 -121.62 -41.69 32.60
CA LYS A 646 -122.48 -42.88 32.56
C LYS A 646 -123.85 -42.63 31.91
N ARG A 647 -124.45 -41.43 32.05
CA ARG A 647 -125.68 -41.03 31.33
C ARG A 647 -125.44 -40.85 29.83
N LYS A 648 -124.33 -40.21 29.41
CA LYS A 648 -123.91 -40.12 27.99
C LYS A 648 -123.61 -41.48 27.36
N ASN A 649 -123.01 -42.41 28.11
CA ASN A 649 -122.77 -43.78 27.64
C ASN A 649 -124.06 -44.63 27.54
N LYS A 650 -125.17 -44.20 28.15
CA LYS A 650 -126.50 -44.82 27.99
C LYS A 650 -127.20 -44.34 26.71
N GLU A 651 -127.06 -43.06 26.35
CA GLU A 651 -127.53 -42.48 25.07
C GLU A 651 -126.70 -42.98 23.87
N HIS A 652 -125.41 -43.30 24.04
CA HIS A 652 -124.61 -43.91 22.97
C HIS A 652 -124.92 -45.40 22.71
N LYS A 653 -125.60 -46.09 23.64
CA LYS A 653 -126.08 -47.47 23.42
C LYS A 653 -127.45 -47.56 22.75
N GLU A 654 -128.24 -46.48 22.71
CA GLU A 654 -129.50 -46.43 21.95
C GLU A 654 -129.32 -46.08 20.45
N ASN A 655 -128.14 -45.58 20.05
CA ASN A 655 -127.81 -45.31 18.64
C ASN A 655 -126.96 -46.40 17.95
N VAL A 656 -126.83 -47.59 18.56
CA VAL A 656 -126.23 -48.76 17.91
C VAL A 656 -127.23 -49.91 17.89
N LYS A 657 -128.19 -49.82 16.96
CA LYS A 657 -128.88 -50.96 16.36
C LYS A 657 -128.44 -51.07 14.90
N ASN A 658 -127.78 -52.19 14.61
CA ASN A 658 -127.63 -52.91 13.33
C ASN A 658 -126.79 -52.26 12.21
N ASN A 659 -125.52 -52.66 12.14
CA ASN A 659 -125.01 -53.73 11.25
C ASN A 659 -123.54 -53.96 11.63
N GLU A 660 -123.21 -55.09 12.25
CA GLU A 660 -122.79 -56.36 11.62
C GLU A 660 -121.38 -56.32 11.03
N ASP A 661 -120.61 -57.32 11.47
CA ASP A 661 -119.28 -57.78 11.05
C ASP A 661 -118.10 -56.85 11.40
N GLY A 662 -117.10 -57.24 12.17
CA GLY A 662 -116.50 -58.55 12.38
C GLY A 662 -114.97 -58.37 12.25
N PHE A 663 -114.19 -58.98 13.16
CA PHE A 663 -112.71 -58.96 13.25
C PHE A 663 -112.10 -57.64 13.77
N ILE A 664 -111.41 -57.53 14.92
CA ILE A 664 -110.44 -58.37 15.66
C ILE A 664 -109.22 -58.80 14.83
N GLN A 665 -108.14 -58.03 14.98
CA GLN A 665 -106.70 -58.40 14.98
C GLN A 665 -105.96 -57.11 15.41
N LEU A 666 -105.23 -56.97 16.53
CA LEU A 666 -104.35 -57.86 17.30
C LEU A 666 -103.25 -58.52 16.45
N LYS A 667 -102.06 -57.90 16.47
CA LYS A 667 -100.73 -58.53 16.40
C LYS A 667 -99.78 -57.57 17.14
N LEU A 668 -99.32 -57.86 18.37
CA LEU A 668 -98.32 -58.87 18.76
C LEU A 668 -97.07 -58.81 17.86
N LEU A 669 -96.05 -58.05 18.28
CA LEU A 669 -94.96 -58.56 19.12
C LEU A 669 -94.28 -57.40 19.87
#